data_AF-A0A7S0NCZ5-F1
#
_entry.id   AF-A0A7S0NCZ5-F1
#
_cell.length_a   1.000
_cell.length_b   1.000
_cell.length_c   1.000
_cell.angle_alpha   90.00
_cell.angle_beta   90.00
_cell.angle_gamma   90.00
#
_symmetry.space_group_name_H-M   'P 1'
#
loop_
_entity.id
_entity.type
_entity.pdbx_description
1 polymer ?
#
loop_
_entity_poly.entity_id
_entity_poly.type
_entity_poly.pdbx_seq_one_letter_code
_entity_poly.pdbx_strand_id
1 'polypeptide(L)'
;RRAEAGEQEDEGKRMGAETKSRTSSSIKMALAASVMLQILLPVNPARAPRHIPKFAFDKDESPVNIPLILKVILLDLGPGAQPPPFRLDKDEFERLLFQTMPEHQPRCAETGDKTHVAFEVFYDVIHASSADTSSLARAIKASMRKTQHFEPLMSTPGSATEGEHEEEAGRPAVPVYDVIFEGDVQSELERIYEANGKSAKYDDSLHLHGKGVYAMLVLNMDKEAIAPDEVVRSSSSQPLASSYVYRYKMSPDAASASDAFLTRSRFVVVDLSSGPCMFGSSHSGEGAVTMSSLPRRYDMRWRETEDEKKGAIGSQLHRRSQRFQAELAQVVTSSIQYVFAPDVQFDELDFSEKLLVPILIFRNHRMYDPLEPGSPFSLDVSKIEQEIKSLAMPGQEVEIVTGLQSLLEHERIAMALNHAMRTDTVHESKHGRYLVRQKNYIDSTLLFRALAESSDYLASGLIAASPVLSQRFFPDFESEEDMHKQQKSRKWALGTRILPVYVFSLEEEWREDVLLFDNWLPYAASKDVVAVIQSGHSDSPVPFFSGSSYITMSLQNPTSSILAGVGAAVGGLMPMDQRFSSLHKKLESNYLWSHGFTPFGPFANSTGYGKIAIDHTLTNNYVSRIGAAVKRVNDALLRMDDFADKLLFDPLGDGVEAKRRMTWLDRLQRKQQEEGELPLSYETVSKLHKDVLALEDMLSKGAEEMYNLDAKRTHDLSDDIFARASAFHAHAIRSLTAAERAYDCCSLKHDIVPRVRWNPLLRAFLLGFIAVCLVILVAFLNPPQRRRVKPVVR
;
A
#
# COMPACT_ATOMS: atom_id res chain seq x y z
N ARG A 1 -46.41 43.85 -31.60
CA ARG A 1 -46.37 44.95 -32.60
C ARG A 1 -45.00 45.61 -32.49
N ARG A 2 -44.26 45.67 -33.61
CA ARG A 2 -43.17 46.60 -34.01
C ARG A 2 -42.71 47.64 -32.96
N ALA A 3 -41.43 47.99 -32.81
CA ALA A 3 -40.22 47.84 -33.62
C ALA A 3 -39.01 48.34 -32.80
N GLU A 4 -37.80 47.88 -33.15
CA GLU A 4 -36.58 48.70 -33.41
C GLU A 4 -36.11 49.75 -32.37
N ALA A 5 -34.84 50.08 -32.17
CA ALA A 5 -33.50 49.62 -32.54
C ALA A 5 -32.55 50.67 -31.91
N GLY A 6 -31.29 50.30 -31.64
CA GLY A 6 -30.16 51.24 -31.70
C GLY A 6 -29.56 51.74 -30.38
N GLU A 7 -28.27 51.38 -30.20
CA GLU A 7 -27.12 52.28 -29.88
C GLU A 7 -27.13 53.09 -28.56
N GLN A 8 -26.03 53.34 -27.84
CA GLN A 8 -24.61 53.01 -27.90
C GLN A 8 -24.00 53.39 -26.53
N GLU A 9 -22.96 52.65 -26.13
CA GLU A 9 -21.78 52.99 -25.32
C GLU A 9 -21.74 54.15 -24.28
N ASP A 10 -21.38 53.71 -23.06
CA ASP A 10 -20.26 54.16 -22.22
C ASP A 10 -20.40 55.43 -21.36
N GLU A 11 -20.39 55.25 -20.02
CA GLU A 11 -19.53 55.96 -19.07
C GLU A 11 -19.83 55.61 -17.59
N GLY A 12 -18.79 55.17 -16.89
CA GLY A 12 -18.29 55.78 -15.65
C GLY A 12 -19.24 56.21 -14.52
N LYS A 13 -19.38 55.34 -13.51
CA LYS A 13 -19.15 55.57 -12.06
C LYS A 13 -19.48 56.96 -11.44
N ARG A 14 -20.43 56.96 -10.48
CA ARG A 14 -20.29 57.23 -9.02
C ARG A 14 -21.41 58.12 -8.44
N MET A 15 -22.06 57.62 -7.39
CA MET A 15 -22.35 58.23 -6.08
C MET A 15 -23.36 57.31 -5.37
N GLY A 16 -23.31 57.00 -4.07
CA GLY A 16 -22.46 57.44 -2.97
C GLY A 16 -23.15 57.06 -1.66
N ALA A 17 -22.35 56.99 -0.57
CA ALA A 17 -22.70 57.09 0.86
C ALA A 17 -23.70 56.04 1.42
N GLU A 18 -23.67 55.54 2.65
CA GLU A 18 -22.96 55.68 3.93
C GLU A 18 -23.41 54.40 4.69
N THR A 19 -22.64 53.73 5.54
CA THR A 19 -22.35 54.13 6.93
C THR A 19 -21.24 53.22 7.49
N LYS A 20 -20.11 53.80 7.89
CA LYS A 20 -19.03 53.10 8.61
C LYS A 20 -19.23 53.19 10.12
N SER A 21 -19.53 52.06 10.75
CA SER A 21 -19.52 51.92 12.22
C SER A 21 -18.21 51.28 12.69
N ARG A 22 -17.36 52.10 13.33
CA ARG A 22 -16.75 51.90 14.65
C ARG A 22 -16.58 50.48 15.23
N THR A 23 -16.00 49.51 14.52
CA THR A 23 -15.62 48.19 15.12
C THR A 23 -14.25 47.62 14.70
N SER A 24 -13.40 48.39 14.02
CA SER A 24 -12.14 47.86 13.45
C SER A 24 -10.92 47.84 14.39
N SER A 25 -10.96 48.53 15.55
CA SER A 25 -9.78 48.67 16.41
C SER A 25 -9.62 47.56 17.46
N SER A 26 -10.70 46.91 17.90
CA SER A 26 -10.63 45.84 18.91
C SER A 26 -10.34 44.46 18.30
N ILE A 27 -10.72 44.24 17.04
CA ILE A 27 -10.51 42.97 16.32
C ILE A 27 -9.04 42.78 15.94
N LYS A 28 -8.31 43.88 15.69
CA LYS A 28 -6.87 43.83 15.37
C LYS A 28 -5.99 43.52 16.58
N MET A 29 -6.43 43.86 17.80
CA MET A 29 -5.76 43.44 19.04
C MET A 29 -6.09 41.99 19.45
N ALA A 30 -7.30 41.51 19.17
CA ALA A 30 -7.67 40.11 19.39
C ALA A 30 -6.96 39.14 18.43
N LEU A 31 -6.74 39.54 17.17
CA LEU A 31 -5.98 38.73 16.21
C LEU A 31 -4.49 38.63 16.59
N ALA A 32 -3.90 39.69 17.13
CA ALA A 32 -2.51 39.67 17.62
C ALA A 32 -2.33 38.78 18.86
N ALA A 33 -3.35 38.72 19.74
CA ALA A 33 -3.35 37.83 20.91
C ALA A 33 -3.56 36.34 20.54
N SER A 34 -4.36 36.04 19.51
CA SER A 34 -4.60 34.67 19.05
C SER A 34 -3.40 34.05 18.33
N VAL A 35 -2.58 34.85 17.65
CA VAL A 35 -1.31 34.40 17.04
C VAL A 35 -0.23 34.15 18.11
N MET A 36 -0.28 34.88 19.22
CA MET A 36 0.60 34.66 20.38
C MET A 36 0.23 33.42 21.21
N LEU A 37 -1.05 33.00 21.21
CA LEU A 37 -1.52 31.86 22.00
C LEU A 37 -1.34 30.49 21.31
N GLN A 38 -1.12 30.46 19.99
CA GLN A 38 -0.76 29.23 19.25
C GLN A 38 0.72 28.82 19.40
N ILE A 39 1.55 29.65 20.04
CA ILE A 39 2.96 29.35 20.31
C ILE A 39 3.15 28.60 21.66
N LEU A 40 2.10 28.43 22.46
CA LEU A 40 2.18 27.92 23.84
C LEU A 40 1.52 26.56 24.10
N LEU A 41 1.09 25.84 23.06
CA LEU A 41 0.67 24.44 23.22
C LEU A 41 1.85 23.51 22.88
N PRO A 42 2.32 22.66 23.82
CA PRO A 42 3.24 21.60 23.47
C PRO A 42 2.41 20.52 22.78
N VAL A 43 2.32 20.62 21.45
CA VAL A 43 2.24 19.40 20.65
C VAL A 43 3.53 18.66 20.97
N ASN A 44 3.44 17.38 21.32
CA ASN A 44 4.59 16.50 21.39
C ASN A 44 4.84 16.02 19.95
N PRO A 45 5.76 16.61 19.15
CA PRO A 45 6.39 15.86 18.11
C PRO A 45 7.52 15.05 18.74
N ALA A 46 7.81 13.87 18.20
CA ALA A 46 9.13 13.27 18.36
C ALA A 46 10.19 14.39 18.21
N ARG A 47 11.12 14.47 19.16
CA ARG A 47 12.07 15.58 19.29
C ARG A 47 12.92 15.68 18.02
N ALA A 48 12.56 16.55 17.08
CA ALA A 48 13.30 16.75 15.85
C ALA A 48 14.71 17.31 16.15
N PRO A 49 15.74 16.95 15.35
CA PRO A 49 17.06 17.51 15.52
C PRO A 49 17.00 19.04 15.35
N ARG A 50 17.58 19.76 16.31
CA ARG A 50 17.52 21.23 16.39
C ARG A 50 18.71 21.89 15.67
N HIS A 51 19.83 21.18 15.54
CA HIS A 51 21.11 21.76 15.14
C HIS A 51 21.69 21.16 13.86
N ILE A 52 21.06 20.12 13.32
CA ILE A 52 21.40 19.44 12.05
C ILE A 52 20.18 19.53 11.11
N PRO A 53 20.33 19.82 9.80
CA PRO A 53 19.22 19.86 8.87
C PRO A 53 18.54 18.49 8.84
N LYS A 54 17.21 18.50 8.72
CA LYS A 54 16.46 17.31 8.33
C LYS A 54 17.10 16.77 7.05
N PHE A 55 17.45 15.48 7.08
CA PHE A 55 17.93 14.79 5.89
C PHE A 55 16.83 14.86 4.81
N ALA A 56 17.22 14.95 3.53
CA ALA A 56 16.31 15.23 2.42
C ALA A 56 15.27 14.13 2.08
N PHE A 57 15.05 13.16 2.97
CA PHE A 57 14.23 11.96 2.73
C PHE A 57 13.29 11.66 3.91
N ASP A 58 12.55 12.67 4.37
CA ASP A 58 11.52 12.52 5.39
C ASP A 58 10.24 11.91 4.80
N LYS A 59 9.63 10.93 5.49
CA LYS A 59 8.41 10.22 5.03
C LYS A 59 7.24 11.18 4.77
N ASP A 60 7.16 12.31 5.48
CA ASP A 60 6.03 13.22 5.41
C ASP A 60 6.32 14.49 4.61
N GLU A 61 7.55 15.00 4.68
CA GLU A 61 7.92 16.26 4.02
C GLU A 61 8.56 16.08 2.63
N SER A 62 9.28 14.98 2.40
CA SER A 62 10.03 14.77 1.16
C SER A 62 10.27 13.27 0.84
N PRO A 63 9.21 12.51 0.50
CA PRO A 63 9.36 11.13 0.08
C PRO A 63 10.12 11.02 -1.25
N VAL A 64 10.67 9.83 -1.52
CA VAL A 64 11.26 9.51 -2.82
C VAL A 64 10.14 9.21 -3.81
N ASN A 65 10.02 10.01 -4.86
CA ASN A 65 9.00 9.85 -5.87
C ASN A 65 9.44 8.87 -6.97
N ILE A 66 8.58 7.90 -7.27
CA ILE A 66 8.81 6.89 -8.31
C ILE A 66 7.63 6.92 -9.30
N PRO A 67 7.89 6.90 -10.62
CA PRO A 67 6.81 6.88 -11.59
C PRO A 67 6.09 5.52 -11.59
N LEU A 68 4.77 5.55 -11.45
CA LEU A 68 3.87 4.41 -11.66
C LEU A 68 3.04 4.67 -12.92
N ILE A 69 3.25 3.88 -13.96
CA ILE A 69 2.46 4.01 -15.19
C ILE A 69 1.33 2.99 -15.18
N LEU A 70 0.10 3.48 -15.22
CA LEU A 70 -1.10 2.66 -15.32
C LEU A 70 -1.81 2.91 -16.66
N LYS A 71 -1.78 1.90 -17.52
CA LYS A 71 -2.53 1.90 -18.77
C LYS A 71 -3.96 1.41 -18.55
N VAL A 72 -4.96 2.22 -18.88
CA VAL A 72 -6.37 1.83 -18.79
C VAL A 72 -6.88 1.53 -20.20
N ILE A 73 -7.12 0.24 -20.47
CA ILE A 73 -7.56 -0.25 -21.77
C ILE A 73 -9.07 -0.44 -21.73
N LEU A 74 -9.78 0.37 -22.50
CA LEU A 74 -11.23 0.42 -22.54
C LEU A 74 -11.77 -0.41 -23.70
N LEU A 75 -12.54 -1.46 -23.39
CA LEU A 75 -13.19 -2.34 -24.38
C LEU A 75 -14.70 -2.08 -24.40
N ASP A 76 -15.22 -1.71 -25.59
CA ASP A 76 -16.63 -1.32 -25.82
C ASP A 76 -17.13 -0.12 -24.97
N LEU A 77 -16.27 0.87 -24.74
CA LEU A 77 -16.58 2.11 -24.01
C LEU A 77 -16.30 3.39 -24.83
N GLY A 78 -16.04 3.25 -26.13
CA GLY A 78 -15.79 4.39 -27.02
C GLY A 78 -17.05 5.18 -27.41
N PRO A 79 -16.96 6.09 -28.39
CA PRO A 79 -18.09 6.92 -28.85
C PRO A 79 -19.32 6.13 -29.33
N GLY A 80 -19.11 4.89 -29.80
CA GLY A 80 -20.17 3.98 -30.25
C GLY A 80 -20.82 3.15 -29.13
N ALA A 81 -20.33 3.23 -27.89
CA ALA A 81 -20.80 2.39 -26.79
C ALA A 81 -22.27 2.63 -26.46
N GLN A 82 -22.93 1.56 -26.02
CA GLN A 82 -24.32 1.54 -25.57
C GLN A 82 -24.41 0.94 -24.17
N PRO A 83 -25.35 1.39 -23.31
CA PRO A 83 -26.18 2.59 -23.51
C PRO A 83 -25.32 3.87 -23.44
N PRO A 84 -25.82 5.03 -23.92
CA PRO A 84 -25.03 6.25 -24.06
C PRO A 84 -24.28 6.73 -22.79
N PRO A 85 -24.76 6.51 -21.53
CA PRO A 85 -24.00 6.85 -20.33
C PRO A 85 -22.61 6.20 -20.22
N PHE A 86 -22.37 5.07 -20.89
CA PHE A 86 -21.11 4.32 -20.88
C PHE A 86 -20.10 4.80 -21.92
N ARG A 87 -20.47 5.79 -22.75
CA ARG A 87 -19.52 6.41 -23.67
C ARG A 87 -18.52 7.22 -22.85
N LEU A 88 -17.25 6.88 -23.03
CA LEU A 88 -16.15 7.46 -22.29
C LEU A 88 -15.17 8.08 -23.28
N ASP A 89 -14.97 9.39 -23.18
CA ASP A 89 -13.86 10.03 -23.89
C ASP A 89 -12.56 9.75 -23.13
N LYS A 90 -11.58 9.17 -23.82
CA LYS A 90 -10.32 8.77 -23.19
C LYS A 90 -9.55 9.95 -22.59
N ASP A 91 -9.56 11.13 -23.23
CA ASP A 91 -8.76 12.28 -22.81
C ASP A 91 -9.45 13.00 -21.64
N GLU A 92 -10.79 13.07 -21.64
CA GLU A 92 -11.56 13.55 -20.49
C GLU A 92 -11.38 12.64 -19.27
N PHE A 93 -11.46 11.32 -19.46
CA PHE A 93 -11.29 10.36 -18.37
C PHE A 93 -9.86 10.36 -17.83
N GLU A 94 -8.84 10.42 -18.70
CA GLU A 94 -7.44 10.57 -18.29
C GLU A 94 -7.25 11.81 -17.40
N ARG A 95 -7.82 12.96 -17.79
CA ARG A 95 -7.78 14.18 -16.96
C ARG A 95 -8.46 14.00 -15.61
N LEU A 96 -9.61 13.32 -15.57
CA LEU A 96 -10.31 13.02 -14.31
C LEU A 96 -9.45 12.17 -13.39
N LEU A 97 -8.75 11.15 -13.90
CA LEU A 97 -7.86 10.30 -13.12
C LEU A 97 -6.69 11.11 -12.53
N PHE A 98 -6.04 11.96 -13.32
CA PHE A 98 -5.01 12.87 -12.84
C PHE A 98 -5.51 13.86 -11.78
N GLN A 99 -6.77 14.31 -11.86
CA GLN A 99 -7.37 15.18 -10.84
C GLN A 99 -7.74 14.42 -9.56
N THR A 100 -8.08 13.13 -9.69
CA THR A 100 -8.57 12.31 -8.57
C THR A 100 -7.41 11.79 -7.72
N MET A 101 -6.38 11.23 -8.35
CA MET A 101 -5.21 10.71 -7.65
C MET A 101 -3.94 10.84 -8.51
N PRO A 102 -3.26 12.00 -8.46
CA PRO A 102 -1.99 12.21 -9.16
C PRO A 102 -0.81 11.52 -8.48
N GLU A 103 -0.90 11.27 -7.17
CA GLU A 103 0.16 10.67 -6.35
C GLU A 103 -0.45 9.72 -5.33
N HIS A 104 0.25 8.63 -5.02
CA HIS A 104 -0.12 7.70 -3.97
C HIS A 104 1.09 7.28 -3.14
N GLN A 105 1.01 7.45 -1.83
CA GLN A 105 2.03 7.02 -0.89
C GLN A 105 1.49 5.87 -0.04
N PRO A 106 2.01 4.64 -0.21
CA PRO A 106 1.58 3.50 0.59
C PRO A 106 1.96 3.63 2.06
N ARG A 107 1.40 2.75 2.87
CA ARG A 107 1.65 2.63 4.31
C ARG A 107 2.17 1.26 4.68
N CYS A 108 2.76 1.18 5.86
CA CYS A 108 3.08 -0.07 6.50
C CYS A 108 1.90 -0.56 7.35
N ALA A 109 1.49 -1.83 7.17
CA ALA A 109 0.42 -2.46 7.94
C ALA A 109 0.77 -2.61 9.43
N GLU A 110 2.04 -2.93 9.74
CA GLU A 110 2.54 -3.12 11.10
C GLU A 110 2.52 -1.84 11.94
N THR A 111 2.96 -0.71 11.36
CA THR A 111 3.10 0.57 12.09
C THR A 111 1.98 1.56 11.82
N GLY A 112 1.31 1.44 10.66
CA GLY A 112 0.35 2.42 10.15
C GLY A 112 1.00 3.67 9.51
N ASP A 113 2.32 3.77 9.52
CA ASP A 113 3.07 4.90 9.00
C ASP A 113 3.20 4.85 7.48
N LYS A 114 3.39 6.00 6.86
CA LYS A 114 3.71 6.09 5.42
C LYS A 114 5.06 5.43 5.13
N THR A 115 5.23 4.92 3.92
CA THR A 115 6.54 4.48 3.42
C THR A 115 7.40 5.68 3.01
N HIS A 116 8.71 5.50 2.86
CA HIS A 116 9.61 6.55 2.38
C HIS A 116 9.47 6.86 0.88
N VAL A 117 8.61 6.12 0.18
CA VAL A 117 8.44 6.19 -1.27
C VAL A 117 7.00 6.56 -1.59
N ALA A 118 6.84 7.53 -2.47
CA ALA A 118 5.55 7.87 -3.05
C ALA A 118 5.56 7.57 -4.55
N PHE A 119 4.41 7.16 -5.07
CA PHE A 119 4.23 6.88 -6.48
C PHE A 119 3.57 8.06 -7.18
N GLU A 120 4.27 8.64 -8.16
CA GLU A 120 3.69 9.59 -9.11
C GLU A 120 2.94 8.80 -10.17
N VAL A 121 1.62 8.95 -10.25
CA VAL A 121 0.79 8.10 -11.10
C VAL A 121 0.59 8.74 -12.47
N PHE A 122 1.07 8.05 -13.51
CA PHE A 122 0.91 8.42 -14.91
C PHE A 122 -0.14 7.53 -15.57
N TYR A 123 -1.26 8.12 -15.97
CA TYR A 123 -2.36 7.40 -16.63
C TYR A 123 -2.19 7.42 -18.15
N ASP A 124 -2.37 6.26 -18.81
CA ASP A 124 -2.43 6.15 -20.27
C ASP A 124 -3.76 5.47 -20.65
N VAL A 125 -4.76 6.26 -21.04
CA VAL A 125 -6.11 5.75 -21.34
C VAL A 125 -6.27 5.55 -22.84
N ILE A 126 -6.63 4.32 -23.24
CA ILE A 126 -6.81 3.96 -24.65
C ILE A 126 -8.11 3.19 -24.87
N HIS A 127 -8.65 3.29 -26.08
CA HIS A 127 -9.70 2.38 -26.55
C HIS A 127 -9.07 1.22 -27.31
N ALA A 128 -9.45 0.01 -26.96
CA ALA A 128 -9.08 -1.17 -27.74
C ALA A 128 -9.79 -1.17 -29.10
N SER A 129 -9.25 -1.94 -30.06
CA SER A 129 -9.87 -2.04 -31.38
C SER A 129 -11.19 -2.83 -31.33
N SER A 130 -12.07 -2.59 -32.31
CA SER A 130 -13.29 -3.39 -32.47
C SER A 130 -12.99 -4.85 -32.79
N ALA A 131 -11.84 -5.13 -33.43
CA ALA A 131 -11.36 -6.48 -33.70
C ALA A 131 -11.00 -7.22 -32.39
N ASP A 132 -10.32 -6.54 -31.47
CA ASP A 132 -10.00 -7.09 -30.13
C ASP A 132 -11.28 -7.42 -29.36
N THR A 133 -12.24 -6.49 -29.36
CA THR A 133 -13.55 -6.68 -28.70
C THR A 133 -14.30 -7.88 -29.28
N SER A 134 -14.35 -7.99 -30.61
CA SER A 134 -15.05 -9.08 -31.31
C SER A 134 -14.36 -10.43 -31.12
N SER A 135 -13.04 -10.44 -30.99
CA SER A 135 -12.25 -11.65 -30.76
C SER A 135 -12.41 -12.17 -29.33
N LEU A 136 -12.34 -11.27 -28.35
CA LEU A 136 -12.63 -11.59 -26.95
C LEU A 136 -14.07 -12.07 -26.75
N ALA A 137 -15.05 -11.43 -27.39
CA ALA A 137 -16.45 -11.85 -27.34
C ALA A 137 -16.63 -13.32 -27.81
N ARG A 138 -15.93 -13.73 -28.87
CA ARG A 138 -15.93 -15.12 -29.36
C ARG A 138 -15.32 -16.08 -28.34
N ALA A 139 -14.18 -15.71 -27.74
CA ALA A 139 -13.51 -16.53 -26.72
C ALA A 139 -14.40 -16.72 -25.48
N ILE A 140 -15.02 -15.64 -24.99
CA ILE A 140 -15.95 -15.68 -23.86
C ILE A 140 -17.13 -16.61 -24.18
N LYS A 141 -17.79 -16.41 -25.33
CA LYS A 141 -18.94 -17.24 -25.74
C LYS A 141 -18.58 -18.73 -25.82
N ALA A 142 -17.40 -19.07 -26.34
CA ALA A 142 -16.94 -20.45 -26.45
C ALA A 142 -16.65 -21.10 -25.08
N SER A 143 -16.17 -20.31 -24.12
CA SER A 143 -15.84 -20.76 -22.76
C SER A 143 -17.05 -20.83 -21.82
N MET A 144 -18.18 -20.22 -22.16
CA MET A 144 -19.40 -20.26 -21.32
C MET A 144 -19.88 -21.70 -21.04
N ARG A 145 -20.11 -22.01 -19.77
CA ARG A 145 -20.69 -23.27 -19.29
C ARG A 145 -21.89 -22.97 -18.42
N LYS A 146 -23.02 -23.58 -18.74
CA LYS A 146 -24.26 -23.42 -17.97
C LYS A 146 -24.12 -24.05 -16.60
N THR A 147 -24.47 -23.30 -15.56
CA THR A 147 -24.51 -23.83 -14.19
C THR A 147 -25.90 -24.37 -13.86
N GLN A 148 -25.98 -25.16 -12.79
CA GLN A 148 -27.27 -25.62 -12.24
C GLN A 148 -27.96 -24.54 -11.39
N HIS A 149 -27.31 -23.40 -11.18
CA HIS A 149 -27.80 -22.30 -10.36
C HIS A 149 -28.54 -21.28 -11.22
N PHE A 150 -29.56 -20.69 -10.62
CA PHE A 150 -30.34 -19.61 -11.22
C PHE A 150 -30.25 -18.40 -10.30
N GLU A 151 -30.05 -17.22 -10.89
CA GLU A 151 -30.08 -15.95 -10.17
C GLU A 151 -31.49 -15.35 -10.28
N PRO A 152 -32.05 -14.77 -9.21
CA PRO A 152 -33.29 -13.99 -9.33
C PRO A 152 -33.10 -12.86 -10.35
N LEU A 153 -34.08 -12.64 -11.24
CA LEU A 153 -34.06 -11.49 -12.14
C LEU A 153 -33.87 -10.21 -11.32
N MET A 154 -32.87 -9.39 -11.70
CA MET A 154 -32.51 -8.17 -10.98
C MET A 154 -33.74 -7.31 -10.68
N SER A 155 -34.08 -7.17 -9.39
CA SER A 155 -35.13 -6.26 -8.92
C SER A 155 -34.54 -4.92 -8.50
N THR A 156 -35.26 -3.86 -8.86
CA THR A 156 -35.20 -2.48 -8.33
C THR A 156 -34.63 -2.36 -6.90
N PRO A 157 -33.54 -1.62 -6.67
CA PRO A 157 -33.27 -1.05 -5.35
C PRO A 157 -34.28 0.09 -5.13
N GLY A 158 -35.33 -0.15 -4.36
CA GLY A 158 -36.32 0.89 -4.02
C GLY A 158 -37.75 0.45 -3.70
N SER A 159 -38.11 -0.83 -3.81
CA SER A 159 -39.47 -1.29 -3.43
C SER A 159 -39.56 -1.92 -2.04
N ALA A 160 -38.51 -1.85 -1.22
CA ALA A 160 -38.60 -2.20 0.19
C ALA A 160 -39.23 -1.01 0.95
N THR A 161 -40.54 -0.79 0.76
CA THR A 161 -41.35 -0.22 1.82
C THR A 161 -41.35 -1.23 2.97
N GLU A 162 -40.91 -0.80 4.15
CA GLU A 162 -41.02 -1.55 5.40
C GLU A 162 -42.48 -2.02 5.57
N GLY A 163 -42.79 -3.26 5.23
CA GLY A 163 -44.15 -3.79 5.32
C GLY A 163 -44.49 -5.05 4.52
N GLU A 164 -43.75 -5.41 3.46
CA GLU A 164 -44.10 -6.57 2.61
C GLU A 164 -43.08 -7.71 2.75
N HIS A 165 -43.26 -8.54 3.77
CA HIS A 165 -42.39 -9.69 4.07
C HIS A 165 -42.89 -11.04 3.49
N GLU A 166 -43.86 -11.07 2.57
CA GLU A 166 -44.49 -12.35 2.15
C GLU A 166 -44.51 -12.69 0.64
N GLU A 167 -43.86 -11.95 -0.26
CA GLU A 167 -43.78 -12.34 -1.69
C GLU A 167 -42.34 -12.36 -2.27
N GLU A 168 -41.48 -13.25 -1.76
CA GLU A 168 -40.20 -13.59 -2.42
C GLU A 168 -40.35 -14.69 -3.51
N ALA A 169 -41.50 -15.37 -3.57
CA ALA A 169 -41.69 -16.63 -4.32
C ALA A 169 -42.01 -16.50 -5.84
N GLY A 170 -41.87 -15.32 -6.44
CA GLY A 170 -42.36 -15.05 -7.81
C GLY A 170 -41.38 -14.44 -8.82
N ARG A 171 -40.11 -14.20 -8.45
CA ARG A 171 -39.16 -13.56 -9.39
C ARG A 171 -38.71 -14.57 -10.45
N PRO A 172 -38.79 -14.24 -11.76
CA PRO A 172 -38.26 -15.14 -12.79
C PRO A 172 -36.77 -15.32 -12.56
N ALA A 173 -36.30 -16.56 -12.46
CA ALA A 173 -34.89 -16.85 -12.24
C ALA A 173 -34.19 -17.00 -13.61
N VAL A 174 -33.06 -16.33 -13.80
CA VAL A 174 -32.28 -16.38 -15.05
C VAL A 174 -31.15 -17.39 -14.94
N PRO A 175 -30.83 -18.11 -16.03
CA PRO A 175 -29.71 -19.05 -16.05
C PRO A 175 -28.37 -18.32 -15.86
N VAL A 176 -27.49 -18.93 -15.06
CA VAL A 176 -26.13 -18.45 -14.80
C VAL A 176 -25.13 -19.29 -15.58
N TYR A 177 -24.18 -18.61 -16.23
CA TYR A 177 -23.08 -19.22 -16.98
C TYR A 177 -21.74 -18.89 -16.32
N ASP A 178 -20.91 -19.91 -16.10
CA ASP A 178 -19.53 -19.73 -15.68
C ASP A 178 -18.63 -19.68 -16.93
N VAL A 179 -17.82 -18.63 -17.04
CA VAL A 179 -16.77 -18.48 -18.04
C VAL A 179 -15.46 -18.93 -17.41
N ILE A 180 -14.87 -20.00 -17.93
CA ILE A 180 -13.57 -20.46 -17.44
C ILE A 180 -12.49 -19.55 -18.03
N PHE A 181 -11.72 -18.92 -17.16
CA PHE A 181 -10.65 -18.00 -17.54
C PHE A 181 -9.48 -18.74 -18.21
N GLU A 182 -9.04 -19.85 -17.61
CA GLU A 182 -7.96 -20.68 -18.15
C GLU A 182 -8.26 -21.16 -19.58
N GLY A 183 -7.26 -21.03 -20.47
CA GLY A 183 -7.34 -21.43 -21.88
C GLY A 183 -7.51 -20.25 -22.83
N ASP A 184 -8.55 -20.30 -23.68
CA ASP A 184 -8.74 -19.35 -24.79
C ASP A 184 -8.97 -17.91 -24.31
N VAL A 185 -9.74 -17.73 -23.23
CA VAL A 185 -10.05 -16.41 -22.67
C VAL A 185 -8.78 -15.75 -22.13
N GLN A 186 -7.99 -16.48 -21.35
CA GLN A 186 -6.68 -16.02 -20.88
C GLN A 186 -5.75 -15.65 -22.05
N SER A 187 -5.62 -16.53 -23.04
CA SER A 187 -4.73 -16.30 -24.19
C SER A 187 -5.11 -15.05 -24.97
N GLU A 188 -6.41 -14.81 -25.14
CA GLU A 188 -6.93 -13.65 -25.85
C GLU A 188 -6.75 -12.34 -25.05
N LEU A 189 -6.96 -12.36 -23.73
CA LEU A 189 -6.69 -11.22 -22.87
C LEU A 189 -5.19 -10.87 -22.83
N GLU A 190 -4.32 -11.88 -22.76
CA GLU A 190 -2.86 -11.70 -22.86
C GLU A 190 -2.46 -11.10 -24.21
N ARG A 191 -3.02 -11.58 -25.32
CA ARG A 191 -2.79 -11.00 -26.66
C ARG A 191 -3.19 -9.53 -26.72
N ILE A 192 -4.35 -9.16 -26.16
CA ILE A 192 -4.83 -7.77 -26.14
C ILE A 192 -3.89 -6.91 -25.29
N TYR A 193 -3.51 -7.39 -24.12
CA TYR A 193 -2.53 -6.71 -23.27
C TYR A 193 -1.20 -6.50 -24.00
N GLU A 194 -0.63 -7.52 -24.64
CA GLU A 194 0.65 -7.41 -25.35
C GLU A 194 0.58 -6.49 -26.58
N ALA A 195 -0.52 -6.54 -27.33
CA ALA A 195 -0.71 -5.70 -28.51
C ALA A 195 -0.76 -4.22 -28.14
N ASN A 196 -1.34 -3.91 -26.98
CA ASN A 196 -1.52 -2.54 -26.50
C ASN A 196 -0.45 -2.10 -25.49
N GLY A 197 0.35 -3.03 -24.96
CA GLY A 197 1.32 -2.80 -23.88
C GLY A 197 2.71 -2.37 -24.32
N LYS A 198 3.06 -2.51 -25.62
CA LYS A 198 4.43 -2.29 -26.14
C LYS A 198 4.87 -0.84 -26.26
N SER A 199 3.95 0.13 -26.24
CA SER A 199 4.28 1.56 -26.28
C SER A 199 3.39 2.30 -25.29
N ALA A 200 3.98 2.91 -24.27
CA ALA A 200 3.28 3.83 -23.38
C ALA A 200 3.48 5.26 -23.87
N LYS A 201 2.47 6.11 -23.66
CA LYS A 201 2.54 7.56 -23.94
C LYS A 201 3.79 8.25 -23.40
N TYR A 202 4.36 7.73 -22.29
CA TYR A 202 5.48 8.31 -21.55
C TYR A 202 6.80 7.52 -21.69
N ASP A 203 6.88 6.56 -22.61
CA ASP A 203 8.02 5.64 -22.73
C ASP A 203 9.36 6.37 -22.96
N ASP A 204 9.38 7.36 -23.86
CA ASP A 204 10.57 8.16 -24.17
C ASP A 204 11.02 9.05 -23.00
N SER A 205 10.07 9.58 -22.22
CA SER A 205 10.35 10.48 -21.08
C SER A 205 10.78 9.75 -19.81
N LEU A 206 10.35 8.49 -19.64
CA LEU A 206 10.57 7.70 -18.42
C LEU A 206 11.55 6.53 -18.64
N HIS A 207 12.14 6.41 -19.83
CA HIS A 207 13.17 5.42 -20.16
C HIS A 207 12.79 3.98 -19.74
N LEU A 208 11.56 3.55 -20.03
CA LEU A 208 11.04 2.27 -19.52
C LEU A 208 11.74 1.06 -20.15
N HIS A 209 12.43 1.23 -21.28
CA HIS A 209 13.30 0.24 -21.93
C HIS A 209 12.69 -1.17 -22.02
N GLY A 210 11.41 -1.29 -22.39
CA GLY A 210 10.73 -2.59 -22.54
C GLY A 210 10.32 -3.28 -21.24
N LYS A 211 10.40 -2.60 -20.09
CA LYS A 211 9.78 -3.07 -18.85
C LYS A 211 8.26 -2.97 -19.02
N GLY A 212 7.59 -4.11 -19.08
CA GLY A 212 6.13 -4.18 -19.29
C GLY A 212 5.36 -3.30 -18.31
N VAL A 213 4.41 -2.53 -18.84
CA VAL A 213 3.62 -1.50 -18.17
C VAL A 213 2.45 -2.15 -17.42
N TYR A 214 2.09 -1.62 -16.25
CA TYR A 214 0.87 -2.09 -15.57
C TYR A 214 -0.38 -1.68 -16.35
N ALA A 215 -1.34 -2.58 -16.47
CA ALA A 215 -2.57 -2.30 -17.18
C ALA A 215 -3.83 -2.73 -16.43
N MET A 216 -4.93 -2.03 -16.71
CA MET A 216 -6.28 -2.40 -16.30
C MET A 216 -7.15 -2.50 -17.54
N LEU A 217 -7.69 -3.68 -17.81
CA LEU A 217 -8.64 -3.91 -18.88
C LEU A 217 -10.06 -3.73 -18.32
N VAL A 218 -10.78 -2.74 -18.83
CA VAL A 218 -12.17 -2.47 -18.47
C VAL A 218 -13.06 -2.96 -19.61
N LEU A 219 -13.82 -4.02 -19.36
CA LEU A 219 -14.68 -4.67 -20.33
C LEU A 219 -16.13 -4.19 -20.17
N ASN A 220 -16.78 -3.92 -21.31
CA ASN A 220 -18.20 -3.58 -21.37
C ASN A 220 -18.91 -4.40 -22.46
N MET A 221 -18.78 -5.72 -22.42
CA MET A 221 -19.23 -6.63 -23.47
C MET A 221 -20.74 -6.54 -23.76
N ASP A 222 -21.06 -6.65 -25.05
CA ASP A 222 -22.43 -6.76 -25.52
C ASP A 222 -22.98 -8.16 -25.25
N LYS A 223 -23.94 -8.25 -24.31
CA LYS A 223 -24.59 -9.50 -23.94
C LYS A 223 -25.40 -10.11 -25.09
N GLU A 224 -25.82 -9.33 -26.08
CA GLU A 224 -26.51 -9.87 -27.25
C GLU A 224 -25.52 -10.61 -28.16
N ALA A 225 -24.32 -10.05 -28.34
CA ALA A 225 -23.28 -10.65 -29.16
C ALA A 225 -22.71 -11.95 -28.56
N ILE A 226 -22.57 -12.02 -27.23
CA ILE A 226 -21.99 -13.19 -26.54
C ILE A 226 -23.05 -14.19 -26.04
N ALA A 227 -24.34 -13.96 -26.33
CA ALA A 227 -25.43 -14.81 -25.86
C ALA A 227 -25.23 -16.28 -26.28
N PRO A 228 -25.37 -17.24 -25.34
CA PRO A 228 -25.39 -18.66 -25.67
C PRO A 228 -26.55 -19.02 -26.61
N ASP A 229 -26.32 -19.95 -27.53
CA ASP A 229 -27.31 -20.29 -28.56
C ASP A 229 -28.63 -20.82 -27.97
N GLU A 230 -28.58 -21.46 -26.80
CA GLU A 230 -29.77 -21.87 -26.04
C GLU A 230 -30.63 -20.67 -25.61
N VAL A 231 -29.99 -19.62 -25.08
CA VAL A 231 -30.67 -18.41 -24.62
C VAL A 231 -31.33 -17.71 -25.82
N VAL A 232 -30.60 -17.62 -26.94
CA VAL A 232 -31.09 -17.05 -28.20
C VAL A 232 -32.33 -17.77 -28.72
N ARG A 233 -32.37 -19.11 -28.65
CA ARG A 233 -33.54 -19.90 -29.06
C ARG A 233 -34.73 -19.74 -28.11
N SER A 234 -34.47 -19.52 -26.82
CA SER A 234 -35.50 -19.44 -25.78
C SER A 234 -36.13 -18.05 -25.62
N SER A 235 -35.43 -16.97 -26.00
CA SER A 235 -35.92 -15.61 -25.83
C SER A 235 -36.91 -15.22 -26.93
N SER A 236 -38.20 -15.41 -26.68
CA SER A 236 -39.28 -14.99 -27.59
C SER A 236 -39.91 -13.64 -27.23
N SER A 237 -39.71 -13.14 -26.00
CA SER A 237 -40.40 -11.95 -25.47
C SER A 237 -39.57 -11.00 -24.59
N GLN A 238 -38.42 -11.44 -24.06
CA GLN A 238 -37.53 -10.61 -23.21
C GLN A 238 -36.24 -10.24 -23.94
N PRO A 239 -35.66 -9.04 -23.71
CA PRO A 239 -34.35 -8.67 -24.24
C PRO A 239 -33.27 -9.66 -23.81
N LEU A 240 -32.46 -10.14 -24.78
CA LEU A 240 -31.38 -11.12 -24.55
C LEU A 240 -30.43 -10.72 -23.42
N ALA A 241 -30.13 -9.42 -23.31
CA ALA A 241 -29.26 -8.86 -22.29
C ALA A 241 -29.75 -9.09 -20.84
N SER A 242 -31.05 -9.27 -20.63
CA SER A 242 -31.65 -9.59 -19.33
C SER A 242 -31.96 -11.08 -19.14
N SER A 243 -31.77 -11.91 -20.16
CA SER A 243 -32.19 -13.32 -20.15
C SER A 243 -31.17 -14.26 -19.53
N TYR A 244 -29.96 -13.78 -19.19
CA TYR A 244 -28.91 -14.59 -18.56
C TYR A 244 -27.85 -13.74 -17.84
N VAL A 245 -27.11 -14.40 -16.95
CA VAL A 245 -25.95 -13.86 -16.24
C VAL A 245 -24.72 -14.70 -16.58
N TYR A 246 -23.55 -14.08 -16.71
CA TYR A 246 -22.28 -14.79 -16.80
C TYR A 246 -21.25 -14.22 -15.82
N ARG A 247 -20.34 -15.05 -15.33
CA ARG A 247 -19.30 -14.69 -14.35
C ARG A 247 -18.03 -15.48 -14.59
N TYR A 248 -16.87 -14.98 -14.17
CA TYR A 248 -15.59 -15.64 -14.41
C TYR A 248 -15.23 -16.57 -13.27
N LYS A 249 -14.83 -17.79 -13.62
CA LYS A 249 -14.14 -18.72 -12.72
C LYS A 249 -12.71 -18.90 -13.19
N MET A 250 -11.77 -18.80 -12.25
CA MET A 250 -10.34 -18.90 -12.58
C MET A 250 -10.01 -20.30 -13.11
N SER A 251 -10.55 -21.32 -12.46
CA SER A 251 -10.49 -22.71 -12.92
C SER A 251 -11.86 -23.38 -12.72
N PRO A 252 -12.11 -24.55 -13.33
CA PRO A 252 -13.38 -25.26 -13.21
C PRO A 252 -13.80 -25.55 -11.76
N ASP A 253 -12.81 -25.86 -10.91
CA ASP A 253 -13.00 -26.25 -9.51
C ASP A 253 -12.97 -25.06 -8.53
N ALA A 254 -12.88 -23.82 -9.05
CA ALA A 254 -12.87 -22.63 -8.20
C ALA A 254 -14.18 -22.51 -7.40
N ALA A 255 -14.03 -22.37 -6.07
CA ALA A 255 -15.14 -22.28 -5.12
C ALA A 255 -16.02 -21.03 -5.32
N SER A 256 -15.50 -19.99 -5.96
CA SER A 256 -16.21 -18.73 -6.20
C SER A 256 -15.91 -18.18 -7.60
N ALA A 257 -16.80 -17.30 -8.04
CA ALA A 257 -16.68 -16.60 -9.31
C ALA A 257 -16.64 -15.09 -9.07
N SER A 258 -16.05 -14.37 -10.01
CA SER A 258 -15.87 -12.92 -9.93
C SER A 258 -16.09 -12.22 -11.28
N ASP A 259 -16.22 -10.92 -11.21
CA ASP A 259 -16.28 -9.96 -12.33
C ASP A 259 -15.04 -9.04 -12.38
N ALA A 260 -14.16 -9.14 -11.38
CA ALA A 260 -12.84 -8.51 -11.34
C ALA A 260 -11.79 -9.52 -10.85
N PHE A 261 -10.63 -9.57 -11.50
CA PHE A 261 -9.59 -10.53 -11.14
C PHE A 261 -8.18 -10.12 -11.60
N LEU A 262 -7.19 -10.65 -10.89
CA LEU A 262 -5.76 -10.51 -11.15
C LEU A 262 -5.30 -11.54 -12.19
N THR A 263 -4.43 -11.14 -13.11
CA THR A 263 -3.83 -12.07 -14.08
C THR A 263 -2.40 -12.46 -13.69
N ARG A 264 -1.85 -13.46 -14.39
CA ARG A 264 -0.44 -13.84 -14.22
C ARG A 264 0.53 -12.75 -14.67
N SER A 265 0.12 -11.94 -15.65
CA SER A 265 0.88 -10.83 -16.21
C SER A 265 0.65 -9.54 -15.43
N ARG A 266 1.19 -8.42 -15.92
CA ARG A 266 1.10 -7.10 -15.25
C ARG A 266 -0.23 -6.39 -15.48
N PHE A 267 -1.34 -7.12 -15.50
CA PHE A 267 -2.64 -6.50 -15.68
C PHE A 267 -3.77 -7.14 -14.87
N VAL A 268 -4.82 -6.35 -14.66
CA VAL A 268 -6.06 -6.78 -14.03
C VAL A 268 -7.22 -6.61 -15.01
N VAL A 269 -8.29 -7.37 -14.80
CA VAL A 269 -9.51 -7.31 -15.61
C VAL A 269 -10.67 -6.91 -14.73
N VAL A 270 -11.51 -6.01 -15.22
CA VAL A 270 -12.82 -5.66 -14.64
C VAL A 270 -13.86 -5.70 -15.76
N ASP A 271 -14.86 -6.56 -15.63
CA ASP A 271 -15.94 -6.68 -16.61
C ASP A 271 -17.26 -6.13 -16.06
N LEU A 272 -17.65 -4.95 -16.56
CA LEU A 272 -18.86 -4.21 -16.19
C LEU A 272 -20.16 -4.83 -16.72
N SER A 273 -20.05 -5.74 -17.69
CA SER A 273 -21.17 -6.50 -18.25
C SER A 273 -21.37 -7.85 -17.56
N SER A 274 -20.33 -8.37 -16.92
CA SER A 274 -20.39 -9.62 -16.16
C SER A 274 -21.03 -9.45 -14.78
N GLY A 275 -21.40 -10.59 -14.20
CA GLY A 275 -22.07 -10.68 -12.93
C GLY A 275 -23.55 -10.29 -13.00
N PRO A 276 -24.14 -9.99 -11.86
CA PRO A 276 -23.43 -9.46 -10.71
C PRO A 276 -22.91 -10.55 -9.74
N CYS A 277 -21.70 -10.36 -9.21
CA CYS A 277 -21.12 -11.26 -8.21
C CYS A 277 -21.33 -10.69 -6.80
N MET A 278 -21.58 -11.55 -5.81
CA MET A 278 -21.60 -11.19 -4.39
C MET A 278 -20.66 -12.10 -3.63
N PHE A 279 -19.74 -11.54 -2.89
CA PHE A 279 -18.82 -12.31 -2.07
C PHE A 279 -18.09 -11.40 -1.08
N GLY A 280 -17.57 -12.00 -0.01
CA GLY A 280 -16.81 -11.28 1.00
C GLY A 280 -16.72 -12.07 2.29
N SER A 281 -16.27 -11.41 3.35
CA SER A 281 -16.26 -12.00 4.69
C SER A 281 -17.69 -12.10 5.25
N SER A 282 -17.98 -13.20 5.93
CA SER A 282 -19.21 -13.34 6.74
C SER A 282 -19.06 -12.78 8.16
N HIS A 283 -17.82 -12.53 8.61
CA HIS A 283 -17.51 -12.00 9.93
C HIS A 283 -17.40 -10.47 9.95
N SER A 284 -16.97 -9.86 8.84
CA SER A 284 -16.86 -8.40 8.70
C SER A 284 -17.95 -7.85 7.78
N GLY A 285 -18.60 -6.76 8.20
CA GLY A 285 -19.53 -6.00 7.34
C GLY A 285 -18.85 -5.08 6.33
N GLU A 286 -17.52 -5.05 6.29
CA GLU A 286 -16.72 -4.16 5.43
C GLU A 286 -16.12 -4.92 4.24
N GLY A 287 -15.99 -4.25 3.10
CA GLY A 287 -15.22 -4.75 1.96
C GLY A 287 -15.88 -5.78 1.06
N ALA A 288 -17.10 -6.23 1.39
CA ALA A 288 -17.83 -7.20 0.57
C ALA A 288 -18.15 -6.64 -0.82
N VAL A 289 -17.99 -7.49 -1.83
CA VAL A 289 -18.43 -7.21 -3.20
C VAL A 289 -19.94 -7.43 -3.29
N THR A 290 -20.63 -6.42 -3.78
CA THR A 290 -22.07 -6.36 -3.91
C THR A 290 -22.46 -5.95 -5.33
N MET A 291 -23.76 -5.90 -5.59
CA MET A 291 -24.32 -5.41 -6.86
C MET A 291 -23.78 -4.02 -7.24
N SER A 292 -23.59 -3.15 -6.24
CA SER A 292 -23.15 -1.76 -6.40
C SER A 292 -21.64 -1.56 -6.42
N SER A 293 -20.84 -2.60 -6.22
CA SER A 293 -19.37 -2.48 -6.16
C SER A 293 -18.74 -2.10 -7.50
N LEU A 294 -19.44 -2.32 -8.61
CA LEU A 294 -19.02 -1.91 -9.96
C LEU A 294 -20.13 -1.09 -10.65
N PRO A 295 -19.78 -0.14 -11.53
CA PRO A 295 -20.74 0.57 -12.37
C PRO A 295 -21.24 -0.32 -13.53
N ARG A 296 -22.12 -1.28 -13.23
CA ARG A 296 -22.54 -2.33 -14.17
C ARG A 296 -23.46 -1.84 -15.27
N ARG A 297 -23.20 -2.21 -16.53
CA ARG A 297 -24.00 -1.81 -17.72
C ARG A 297 -25.49 -2.10 -17.61
N TYR A 298 -25.85 -3.28 -17.12
CA TYR A 298 -27.23 -3.76 -17.14
C TYR A 298 -28.00 -3.50 -15.85
N ASP A 299 -27.42 -2.71 -14.94
CA ASP A 299 -28.14 -2.21 -13.76
C ASP A 299 -29.26 -1.26 -14.19
N MET A 300 -30.40 -1.38 -13.51
CA MET A 300 -31.60 -0.60 -13.78
C MET A 300 -31.35 0.91 -13.71
N ARG A 301 -30.40 1.36 -12.88
CA ARG A 301 -30.01 2.77 -12.76
C ARG A 301 -29.46 3.39 -14.05
N TRP A 302 -29.02 2.57 -15.00
CA TRP A 302 -28.50 3.03 -16.29
C TRP A 302 -29.47 2.88 -17.45
N ARG A 303 -30.65 2.28 -17.21
CA ARG A 303 -31.69 2.19 -18.24
C ARG A 303 -32.13 3.59 -18.65
N GLU A 304 -32.32 3.80 -19.94
CA GLU A 304 -32.88 5.05 -20.44
C GLU A 304 -34.31 5.23 -19.95
N THR A 305 -34.58 6.41 -19.43
CA THR A 305 -35.93 6.84 -19.07
C THR A 305 -36.73 7.16 -20.33
N GLU A 306 -38.06 7.08 -20.25
CA GLU A 306 -38.94 7.42 -21.39
C GLU A 306 -38.77 8.87 -21.86
N ASP A 307 -38.35 9.78 -20.98
CA ASP A 307 -38.08 11.18 -21.32
C ASP A 307 -36.75 11.35 -22.08
N GLU A 308 -35.77 10.50 -21.81
CA GLU A 308 -34.50 10.47 -22.54
C GLU A 308 -34.67 9.88 -23.93
N LYS A 309 -35.48 8.82 -24.08
CA LYS A 309 -35.85 8.27 -25.40
C LYS A 309 -36.54 9.31 -26.30
N LYS A 310 -37.27 10.25 -25.69
CA LYS A 310 -37.95 11.36 -26.37
C LYS A 310 -37.03 12.58 -26.59
N GLY A 311 -35.78 12.53 -26.12
CA GLY A 311 -34.81 13.63 -26.24
C GLY A 311 -35.15 14.86 -25.40
N ALA A 312 -36.02 14.73 -24.39
CA ALA A 312 -36.59 15.87 -23.68
C ALA A 312 -35.66 16.49 -22.61
N ILE A 313 -34.69 15.74 -22.08
CA ILE A 313 -33.88 16.18 -20.93
C ILE A 313 -32.39 15.73 -21.06
N GLY A 314 -31.58 16.49 -21.80
CA GLY A 314 -30.14 16.22 -21.95
C GLY A 314 -29.32 16.32 -20.64
N SER A 315 -29.81 17.05 -19.64
CA SER A 315 -29.13 17.23 -18.34
C SER A 315 -29.09 15.96 -17.48
N GLN A 316 -30.06 15.04 -17.64
CA GLN A 316 -30.09 13.78 -16.90
C GLN A 316 -29.09 12.77 -17.46
N LEU A 317 -28.99 12.66 -18.78
CA LEU A 317 -27.99 11.82 -19.45
C LEU A 317 -26.57 12.23 -19.08
N HIS A 318 -26.29 13.54 -19.10
CA HIS A 318 -25.00 14.07 -18.70
C HIS A 318 -24.64 13.73 -17.25
N ARG A 319 -25.59 13.88 -16.30
CA ARG A 319 -25.39 13.49 -14.90
C ARG A 319 -25.09 12.00 -14.74
N ARG A 320 -25.77 11.12 -15.50
CA ARG A 320 -25.51 9.68 -15.46
C ARG A 320 -24.11 9.36 -16.01
N SER A 321 -23.71 9.96 -17.12
CA SER A 321 -22.35 9.79 -17.66
C SER A 321 -21.29 10.25 -16.65
N GLN A 322 -21.45 11.41 -16.02
CA GLN A 322 -20.54 11.87 -14.96
C GLN A 322 -20.48 10.92 -13.75
N ARG A 323 -21.64 10.38 -13.33
CA ARG A 323 -21.70 9.39 -12.26
C ARG A 323 -20.95 8.11 -12.64
N PHE A 324 -21.14 7.61 -13.87
CA PHE A 324 -20.43 6.45 -14.39
C PHE A 324 -18.91 6.68 -14.37
N GLN A 325 -18.47 7.84 -14.88
CA GLN A 325 -17.05 8.23 -14.87
C GLN A 325 -16.48 8.27 -13.45
N ALA A 326 -17.20 8.85 -12.50
CA ALA A 326 -16.77 8.93 -11.10
C ALA A 326 -16.68 7.55 -10.44
N GLU A 327 -17.69 6.69 -10.64
CA GLU A 327 -17.68 5.32 -10.11
C GLU A 327 -16.55 4.49 -10.73
N LEU A 328 -16.28 4.63 -12.04
CA LEU A 328 -15.17 3.95 -12.68
C LEU A 328 -13.80 4.48 -12.21
N ALA A 329 -13.66 5.80 -12.04
CA ALA A 329 -12.46 6.41 -11.47
C ALA A 329 -12.17 5.87 -10.06
N GLN A 330 -13.21 5.66 -9.24
CA GLN A 330 -13.05 5.03 -7.92
C GLN A 330 -12.53 3.59 -8.02
N VAL A 331 -12.98 2.80 -9.01
CA VAL A 331 -12.44 1.45 -9.24
C VAL A 331 -10.97 1.51 -9.66
N VAL A 332 -10.57 2.46 -10.51
CA VAL A 332 -9.17 2.67 -10.90
C VAL A 332 -8.32 3.10 -9.68
N THR A 333 -8.81 4.03 -8.85
CA THR A 333 -8.11 4.41 -7.62
C THR A 333 -7.95 3.23 -6.67
N SER A 334 -8.99 2.40 -6.53
CA SER A 334 -8.95 1.18 -5.74
C SER A 334 -7.89 0.20 -6.24
N SER A 335 -7.78 -0.01 -7.57
CA SER A 335 -6.76 -0.91 -8.12
C SER A 335 -5.34 -0.41 -7.84
N ILE A 336 -5.11 0.90 -7.81
CA ILE A 336 -3.80 1.43 -7.43
C ILE A 336 -3.50 1.12 -5.95
N GLN A 337 -4.44 1.41 -5.05
CA GLN A 337 -4.25 1.27 -3.61
C GLN A 337 -4.13 -0.19 -3.12
N TYR A 338 -4.73 -1.13 -3.84
CA TYR A 338 -4.80 -2.54 -3.44
C TYR A 338 -3.95 -3.46 -4.32
N VAL A 339 -3.63 -3.06 -5.55
CA VAL A 339 -2.97 -3.94 -6.54
C VAL A 339 -1.69 -3.35 -7.10
N PHE A 340 -1.68 -2.11 -7.61
CA PHE A 340 -0.52 -1.58 -8.36
C PHE A 340 0.51 -0.82 -7.53
N ALA A 341 0.12 -0.32 -6.36
CA ALA A 341 0.99 0.28 -5.37
C ALA A 341 0.39 0.02 -3.96
N PRO A 342 0.28 -1.26 -3.56
CA PRO A 342 -0.34 -1.61 -2.29
C PRO A 342 0.53 -1.19 -1.11
N ASP A 343 -0.10 -1.18 0.06
CA ASP A 343 0.59 -1.10 1.33
C ASP A 343 1.59 -2.26 1.52
N VAL A 344 2.57 -2.07 2.39
CA VAL A 344 3.59 -3.07 2.72
C VAL A 344 3.30 -3.69 4.06
N GLN A 345 3.59 -4.98 4.22
CA GLN A 345 3.26 -5.67 5.47
C GLN A 345 4.16 -5.23 6.64
N PHE A 346 5.45 -5.05 6.40
CA PHE A 346 6.47 -4.76 7.41
C PHE A 346 7.27 -3.50 7.03
N ASP A 347 7.69 -2.70 8.01
CA ASP A 347 8.46 -1.46 7.77
C ASP A 347 9.91 -1.79 7.37
N GLU A 348 10.51 -2.78 8.05
CA GLU A 348 11.87 -3.27 7.81
C GLU A 348 11.86 -4.76 7.43
N LEU A 349 12.14 -5.08 6.17
CA LEU A 349 12.39 -6.45 5.70
C LEU A 349 13.83 -6.86 6.00
N ASP A 350 14.08 -8.15 6.23
CA ASP A 350 15.44 -8.63 6.41
C ASP A 350 16.13 -8.86 5.07
N PHE A 351 17.34 -8.33 4.97
CA PHE A 351 18.16 -8.40 3.79
C PHE A 351 19.26 -9.43 3.99
N SER A 352 19.34 -10.42 3.11
CA SER A 352 20.35 -11.48 3.15
C SER A 352 20.76 -11.90 1.75
N GLU A 353 22.02 -12.28 1.59
CA GLU A 353 22.52 -12.88 0.34
C GLU A 353 21.94 -14.29 0.13
N LYS A 354 21.59 -14.95 1.24
CA LYS A 354 21.10 -16.31 1.28
C LYS A 354 19.81 -16.40 2.07
N LEU A 355 18.81 -17.10 1.52
CA LEU A 355 17.54 -17.38 2.17
C LEU A 355 17.39 -18.90 2.31
N LEU A 356 17.34 -19.38 3.54
CA LEU A 356 17.05 -20.76 3.88
C LEU A 356 15.61 -20.86 4.39
N VAL A 357 14.78 -21.66 3.73
CA VAL A 357 13.37 -21.88 4.12
C VAL A 357 13.20 -23.33 4.57
N PRO A 358 13.37 -23.64 5.87
CA PRO A 358 13.06 -24.96 6.38
C PRO A 358 11.54 -25.13 6.56
N ILE A 359 10.96 -26.07 5.81
CA ILE A 359 9.57 -26.50 5.92
C ILE A 359 9.51 -27.69 6.89
N LEU A 360 9.10 -27.41 8.11
CA LEU A 360 9.03 -28.35 9.22
C LEU A 360 7.58 -28.80 9.41
N ILE A 361 7.31 -30.06 9.10
CA ILE A 361 5.99 -30.66 9.18
C ILE A 361 5.88 -31.41 10.50
N PHE A 362 4.94 -31.00 11.36
CA PHE A 362 4.63 -31.65 12.61
C PHE A 362 3.29 -32.36 12.49
N ARG A 363 3.32 -33.69 12.56
CA ARG A 363 2.10 -34.52 12.49
C ARG A 363 1.75 -35.13 13.84
N ASN A 364 0.46 -35.20 14.16
CA ASN A 364 -0.07 -35.94 15.31
C ASN A 364 -0.68 -37.31 14.91
N HIS A 365 -0.56 -37.69 13.64
CA HIS A 365 -1.23 -38.85 13.06
C HIS A 365 -0.28 -39.62 12.12
N ARG A 366 -0.76 -40.76 11.57
CA ARG A 366 -0.02 -41.62 10.63
C ARG A 366 -0.83 -42.00 9.40
N MET A 367 -1.91 -41.27 9.11
CA MET A 367 -2.85 -41.60 8.03
C MET A 367 -2.27 -41.35 6.64
N TYR A 368 -1.43 -40.31 6.52
CA TYR A 368 -0.72 -39.97 5.30
C TYR A 368 0.65 -39.36 5.64
N ASP A 369 1.53 -39.34 4.64
CA ASP A 369 2.80 -38.63 4.68
C ASP A 369 2.73 -37.41 3.74
N PRO A 370 2.77 -36.17 4.26
CA PRO A 370 2.70 -34.98 3.42
C PRO A 370 3.87 -34.85 2.43
N LEU A 371 4.99 -35.54 2.64
CA LEU A 371 6.16 -35.51 1.75
C LEU A 371 6.13 -36.65 0.71
N GLU A 372 5.27 -37.65 0.87
CA GLU A 372 5.12 -38.70 -0.13
C GLU A 372 4.35 -38.15 -1.35
N PRO A 373 4.88 -38.21 -2.58
CA PRO A 373 4.22 -37.65 -3.76
C PRO A 373 3.04 -38.51 -4.24
N GLY A 374 2.07 -37.88 -4.90
CA GLY A 374 0.98 -38.57 -5.60
C GLY A 374 -0.32 -38.73 -4.83
N SER A 375 -0.43 -38.15 -3.63
CA SER A 375 -1.67 -38.06 -2.85
C SER A 375 -2.26 -36.63 -2.89
N PRO A 376 -3.55 -36.44 -2.61
CA PRO A 376 -4.12 -35.09 -2.45
C PRO A 376 -3.53 -34.33 -1.25
N PHE A 377 -2.90 -35.04 -0.31
CA PHE A 377 -2.23 -34.49 0.86
C PHE A 377 -0.76 -34.12 0.61
N SER A 378 -0.25 -34.43 -0.59
CA SER A 378 1.15 -34.25 -0.93
C SER A 378 1.50 -32.78 -1.12
N LEU A 379 2.56 -32.36 -0.44
CA LEU A 379 3.16 -31.06 -0.61
C LEU A 379 3.89 -30.98 -1.96
N ASP A 380 3.61 -29.96 -2.77
CA ASP A 380 4.34 -29.72 -4.02
C ASP A 380 5.61 -28.90 -3.75
N VAL A 381 6.64 -29.59 -3.23
CA VAL A 381 7.92 -28.96 -2.86
C VAL A 381 8.59 -28.30 -4.06
N SER A 382 8.52 -28.92 -5.24
CA SER A 382 9.13 -28.39 -6.47
C SER A 382 8.47 -27.08 -6.90
N LYS A 383 7.15 -26.98 -6.82
CA LYS A 383 6.43 -25.74 -7.09
C LYS A 383 6.71 -24.67 -6.07
N ILE A 384 6.77 -25.03 -4.78
CA ILE A 384 7.15 -24.10 -3.71
C ILE A 384 8.54 -23.53 -3.98
N GLU A 385 9.50 -24.37 -4.33
CA GLU A 385 10.85 -23.94 -4.69
C GLU A 385 10.88 -23.00 -5.89
N GLN A 386 10.14 -23.33 -6.95
CA GLN A 386 10.05 -22.49 -8.14
C GLN A 386 9.45 -21.11 -7.84
N GLU A 387 8.35 -21.06 -7.10
CA GLU A 387 7.63 -19.82 -6.80
C GLU A 387 8.40 -18.96 -5.79
N ILE A 388 9.02 -19.53 -4.75
CA ILE A 388 9.87 -18.76 -3.82
C ILE A 388 11.11 -18.22 -4.53
N LYS A 389 11.74 -18.99 -5.43
CA LYS A 389 12.86 -18.47 -6.25
C LYS A 389 12.44 -17.31 -7.14
N SER A 390 11.17 -17.25 -7.56
CA SER A 390 10.67 -16.12 -8.33
C SER A 390 10.57 -14.82 -7.53
N LEU A 391 10.52 -14.91 -6.19
CA LEU A 391 10.54 -13.77 -5.26
C LEU A 391 11.96 -13.34 -4.85
N ALA A 392 12.98 -14.12 -5.22
CA ALA A 392 14.36 -13.86 -4.81
C ALA A 392 14.91 -12.57 -5.43
N MET A 393 15.70 -11.82 -4.66
CA MET A 393 16.43 -10.67 -5.17
C MET A 393 17.51 -11.10 -6.19
N PRO A 394 17.93 -10.24 -7.12
CA PRO A 394 18.97 -10.60 -8.09
C PRO A 394 20.26 -11.07 -7.41
N GLY A 395 20.63 -12.34 -7.61
CA GLY A 395 21.84 -12.94 -7.01
C GLY A 395 21.63 -13.54 -5.61
N GLN A 396 20.43 -13.47 -5.04
CA GLN A 396 20.11 -14.10 -3.77
C GLN A 396 19.97 -15.63 -3.94
N GLU A 397 20.70 -16.40 -3.14
CA GLU A 397 20.58 -17.86 -3.14
C GLU A 397 19.40 -18.28 -2.26
N VAL A 398 18.46 -19.05 -2.81
CA VAL A 398 17.32 -19.62 -2.07
C VAL A 398 17.47 -21.12 -2.00
N GLU A 399 17.37 -21.67 -0.78
CA GLU A 399 17.39 -23.11 -0.53
C GLU A 399 16.21 -23.50 0.37
N ILE A 400 15.58 -24.62 0.05
CA ILE A 400 14.45 -25.16 0.80
C ILE A 400 14.85 -26.51 1.36
N VAL A 401 14.56 -26.71 2.64
CA VAL A 401 14.79 -27.99 3.33
C VAL A 401 13.46 -28.46 3.90
N THR A 402 13.12 -29.71 3.70
CA THR A 402 11.90 -30.29 4.27
C THR A 402 12.25 -31.26 5.39
N GLY A 403 11.43 -31.30 6.44
CA GLY A 403 11.58 -32.25 7.53
C GLY A 403 10.22 -32.64 8.08
N LEU A 404 9.99 -33.94 8.27
CA LEU A 404 8.79 -34.48 8.89
C LEU A 404 9.12 -34.97 10.30
N GLN A 405 8.36 -34.51 11.28
CA GLN A 405 8.54 -34.85 12.68
C GLN A 405 7.20 -35.20 13.34
N SER A 406 7.27 -36.03 14.38
CA SER A 406 6.12 -36.29 15.26
C SER A 406 5.92 -35.10 16.19
N LEU A 407 4.71 -34.54 16.26
CA LEU A 407 4.39 -33.45 17.19
C LEU A 407 4.63 -33.86 18.65
N LEU A 408 4.38 -35.14 18.98
CA LEU A 408 4.55 -35.69 20.33
C LEU A 408 6.01 -35.78 20.78
N GLU A 409 6.96 -35.84 19.85
CA GLU A 409 8.40 -35.92 20.15
C GLU A 409 9.00 -34.52 20.39
N HIS A 410 8.23 -33.46 20.12
CA HIS A 410 8.64 -32.07 20.28
C HIS A 410 7.76 -31.34 21.31
N GLU A 411 7.98 -31.65 22.59
CA GLU A 411 7.21 -31.12 23.72
C GLU A 411 7.03 -29.59 23.68
N ARG A 412 8.09 -28.83 23.38
CA ARG A 412 8.02 -27.36 23.33
C ARG A 412 7.08 -26.84 22.23
N ILE A 413 7.10 -27.48 21.05
CA ILE A 413 6.22 -27.09 19.93
C ILE A 413 4.78 -27.49 20.23
N ALA A 414 4.57 -28.69 20.78
CA ALA A 414 3.25 -29.13 21.20
C ALA A 414 2.66 -28.22 22.28
N MET A 415 3.48 -27.80 23.26
CA MET A 415 3.10 -26.83 24.28
C MET A 415 2.78 -25.45 23.68
N ALA A 416 3.60 -24.96 22.75
CA ALA A 416 3.36 -23.69 22.07
C ALA A 416 2.03 -23.70 21.29
N LEU A 417 1.77 -24.75 20.53
CA LEU A 417 0.51 -24.94 19.80
C LEU A 417 -0.69 -24.97 20.75
N ASN A 418 -0.62 -25.80 21.81
CA ASN A 418 -1.70 -25.91 22.78
C ASN A 418 -1.91 -24.59 23.56
N HIS A 419 -0.85 -23.87 23.89
CA HIS A 419 -0.93 -22.56 24.56
C HIS A 419 -1.58 -21.49 23.68
N ALA A 420 -1.44 -21.59 22.36
CA ALA A 420 -2.04 -20.68 21.39
C ALA A 420 -3.51 -21.01 21.03
N MET A 421 -4.01 -22.19 21.41
CA MET A 421 -5.40 -22.56 21.16
C MET A 421 -6.38 -21.68 21.95
N ARG A 422 -7.37 -21.12 21.25
CA ARG A 422 -8.43 -20.27 21.80
C ARG A 422 -9.79 -20.76 21.33
N THR A 423 -10.83 -20.27 21.99
CA THR A 423 -12.22 -20.57 21.65
C THR A 423 -12.98 -19.25 21.52
N ASP A 424 -13.73 -19.11 20.45
CA ASP A 424 -14.61 -17.97 20.20
C ASP A 424 -16.05 -18.45 19.97
N THR A 425 -17.04 -17.59 20.18
CA THR A 425 -18.44 -17.86 19.87
C THR A 425 -18.83 -17.19 18.56
N VAL A 426 -19.12 -18.00 17.55
CA VAL A 426 -19.53 -17.54 16.22
C VAL A 426 -21.03 -17.74 16.04
N HIS A 427 -21.68 -16.77 15.41
CA HIS A 427 -23.07 -16.88 14.97
C HIS A 427 -23.11 -17.44 13.56
N GLU A 428 -23.44 -18.72 13.41
CA GLU A 428 -23.59 -19.34 12.09
C GLU A 428 -25.07 -19.33 11.68
N SER A 429 -25.36 -18.86 10.47
CA SER A 429 -26.70 -18.96 9.90
C SER A 429 -26.86 -20.32 9.23
N LYS A 430 -27.71 -21.19 9.79
CA LYS A 430 -28.07 -22.48 9.19
C LYS A 430 -29.56 -22.50 8.93
N HIS A 431 -29.96 -22.56 7.65
CA HIS A 431 -31.36 -22.49 7.20
C HIS A 431 -32.11 -21.23 7.70
N GLY A 432 -31.45 -20.07 7.69
CA GLY A 432 -32.06 -18.80 8.12
C GLY A 432 -32.23 -18.64 9.63
N ARG A 433 -31.68 -19.55 10.44
CA ARG A 433 -31.58 -19.42 11.90
C ARG A 433 -30.13 -19.24 12.32
N TYR A 434 -29.87 -18.24 13.15
CA TYR A 434 -28.56 -18.05 13.76
C TYR A 434 -28.39 -19.02 14.93
N LEU A 435 -27.44 -19.93 14.81
CA LEU A 435 -27.00 -20.78 15.91
C LEU A 435 -25.70 -20.18 16.47
N VAL A 436 -25.65 -20.01 17.78
CA VAL A 436 -24.39 -19.70 18.47
C VAL A 436 -23.60 -20.99 18.59
N ARG A 437 -22.38 -21.03 18.06
CA ARG A 437 -21.48 -22.16 18.16
C ARG A 437 -20.13 -21.70 18.71
N GLN A 438 -19.54 -22.50 19.59
CA GLN A 438 -18.17 -22.27 20.03
C GLN A 438 -17.22 -22.91 19.01
N LYS A 439 -16.33 -22.12 18.41
CA LYS A 439 -15.29 -22.58 17.50
C LYS A 439 -13.92 -22.43 18.12
N ASN A 440 -13.09 -23.44 17.94
CA ASN A 440 -11.68 -23.35 18.32
C ASN A 440 -10.85 -22.77 17.19
N TYR A 441 -9.88 -21.93 17.53
CA TYR A 441 -8.92 -21.35 16.59
C TYR A 441 -7.54 -21.26 17.23
N ILE A 442 -6.52 -21.00 16.41
CA ILE A 442 -5.15 -20.79 16.88
C ILE A 442 -4.86 -19.29 16.83
N ASP A 443 -4.51 -18.69 17.96
CA ASP A 443 -4.04 -17.30 18.02
C ASP A 443 -2.61 -17.24 17.45
N SER A 444 -2.47 -16.64 16.27
CA SER A 444 -1.19 -16.61 15.55
C SER A 444 -0.12 -15.83 16.30
N THR A 445 -0.51 -14.74 16.97
CA THR A 445 0.43 -13.86 17.68
C THR A 445 1.01 -14.57 18.90
N LEU A 446 0.18 -15.29 19.64
CA LEU A 446 0.63 -16.08 20.78
C LEU A 446 1.45 -17.29 20.36
N LEU A 447 1.09 -17.94 19.26
CA LEU A 447 1.88 -19.04 18.70
C LEU A 447 3.28 -18.57 18.33
N PHE A 448 3.40 -17.47 17.57
CA PHE A 448 4.70 -16.96 17.12
C PHE A 448 5.59 -16.53 18.28
N ARG A 449 5.03 -15.89 19.31
CA ARG A 449 5.77 -15.55 20.52
C ARG A 449 6.30 -16.82 21.21
N ALA A 450 5.47 -17.85 21.37
CA ALA A 450 5.89 -19.10 22.00
C ALA A 450 6.90 -19.88 21.15
N LEU A 451 6.77 -19.87 19.82
CA LEU A 451 7.72 -20.51 18.91
C LEU A 451 9.08 -19.81 18.92
N ALA A 452 9.12 -18.47 18.97
CA ALA A 452 10.37 -17.71 19.05
C ALA A 452 11.20 -18.02 20.30
N GLU A 453 10.55 -18.39 21.42
CA GLU A 453 11.25 -18.85 22.63
C GLU A 453 11.83 -20.28 22.48
N SER A 454 11.42 -21.02 21.44
CA SER A 454 11.74 -22.44 21.24
C SER A 454 12.55 -22.75 19.97
N SER A 455 12.67 -21.78 19.05
CA SER A 455 13.13 -21.95 17.66
C SER A 455 14.61 -22.33 17.52
N ASP A 456 15.46 -21.94 18.47
CA ASP A 456 16.92 -22.09 18.37
C ASP A 456 17.40 -23.55 18.31
N TYR A 457 16.59 -24.52 18.72
CA TYR A 457 17.03 -25.92 18.83
C TYR A 457 16.76 -26.77 17.58
N LEU A 458 15.71 -26.47 16.79
CA LEU A 458 15.25 -27.38 15.74
C LEU A 458 15.71 -27.01 14.33
N ALA A 459 15.70 -25.72 13.99
CA ALA A 459 16.29 -25.25 12.75
C ALA A 459 17.79 -25.58 12.73
N SER A 460 18.49 -25.34 13.84
CA SER A 460 19.90 -25.69 14.03
C SER A 460 20.18 -27.19 13.86
N GLY A 461 19.28 -28.06 14.35
CA GLY A 461 19.41 -29.51 14.21
C GLY A 461 19.25 -30.02 12.77
N LEU A 462 18.30 -29.47 12.00
CA LEU A 462 18.16 -29.80 10.57
C LEU A 462 19.34 -29.30 9.73
N ILE A 463 19.83 -28.10 10.04
CA ILE A 463 20.99 -27.51 9.36
C ILE A 463 22.25 -28.35 9.65
N ALA A 464 22.46 -28.75 10.91
CA ALA A 464 23.59 -29.61 11.29
C ALA A 464 23.50 -31.02 10.69
N ALA A 465 22.30 -31.54 10.44
CA ALA A 465 22.09 -32.85 9.82
C ALA A 465 22.54 -32.92 8.35
N SER A 466 22.71 -31.78 7.68
CA SER A 466 23.27 -31.70 6.32
C SER A 466 24.63 -31.00 6.33
N PRO A 467 25.75 -31.76 6.32
CA PRO A 467 27.10 -31.19 6.33
C PRO A 467 27.34 -30.22 5.17
N VAL A 468 26.73 -30.50 4.02
CA VAL A 468 26.81 -29.68 2.81
C VAL A 468 26.10 -28.34 2.99
N LEU A 469 24.92 -28.34 3.61
CA LEU A 469 24.17 -27.10 3.88
C LEU A 469 24.82 -26.31 5.00
N SER A 470 25.30 -26.97 6.06
CA SER A 470 26.03 -26.31 7.15
C SER A 470 27.27 -25.59 6.61
N GLN A 471 28.14 -26.25 5.84
CA GLN A 471 29.33 -25.60 5.26
C GLN A 471 28.97 -24.48 4.26
N ARG A 472 27.89 -24.65 3.50
CA ARG A 472 27.47 -23.68 2.48
C ARG A 472 26.82 -22.43 3.08
N PHE A 473 26.03 -22.56 4.14
CA PHE A 473 25.28 -21.44 4.75
C PHE A 473 25.92 -20.88 6.04
N PHE A 474 26.75 -21.68 6.71
CA PHE A 474 27.47 -21.36 7.95
C PHE A 474 28.93 -21.85 7.86
N PRO A 475 29.79 -21.20 7.04
CA PRO A 475 31.19 -21.59 6.95
C PRO A 475 31.89 -21.41 8.31
N ASP A 476 32.56 -22.46 8.78
CA ASP A 476 33.43 -22.39 9.95
C ASP A 476 34.66 -21.54 9.60
N PHE A 477 34.89 -20.46 10.35
CA PHE A 477 36.08 -19.64 10.20
C PHE A 477 37.18 -20.16 11.13
N GLU A 478 38.30 -20.64 10.57
CA GLU A 478 39.43 -21.14 11.36
C GLU A 478 40.22 -20.02 12.06
N SER A 479 40.11 -18.77 11.59
CA SER A 479 40.75 -17.60 12.22
C SER A 479 40.02 -16.26 11.96
N GLU A 480 40.20 -15.28 12.85
CA GLU A 480 39.70 -13.90 12.64
C GLU A 480 40.29 -13.24 11.37
N GLU A 481 41.50 -13.64 10.95
CA GLU A 481 42.10 -13.16 9.71
C GLU A 481 41.38 -13.67 8.46
N ASP A 482 40.86 -14.89 8.49
CA ASP A 482 40.13 -15.47 7.35
C ASP A 482 38.72 -14.88 7.24
N MET A 483 38.07 -14.62 8.37
CA MET A 483 36.85 -13.81 8.44
C MET A 483 37.09 -12.41 7.83
N HIS A 484 38.20 -11.75 8.18
CA HIS A 484 38.54 -10.43 7.63
C HIS A 484 39.01 -10.43 6.17
N LYS A 485 39.71 -11.47 5.70
CA LYS A 485 40.08 -11.63 4.27
C LYS A 485 38.83 -11.84 3.41
N GLN A 486 37.87 -12.61 3.88
CA GLN A 486 36.62 -12.86 3.16
C GLN A 486 35.68 -11.64 3.20
N GLN A 487 35.61 -10.92 4.33
CA GLN A 487 34.93 -9.61 4.45
C GLN A 487 35.56 -8.52 3.57
N LYS A 488 36.87 -8.54 3.32
CA LYS A 488 37.54 -7.60 2.40
C LYS A 488 37.39 -8.00 0.92
N SER A 489 37.17 -9.29 0.65
CA SER A 489 37.05 -9.84 -0.71
C SER A 489 35.62 -9.79 -1.27
N ARG A 490 34.59 -9.75 -0.42
CA ARG A 490 33.18 -9.61 -0.83
C ARG A 490 32.64 -8.26 -0.35
N LYS A 491 31.93 -7.54 -1.23
CA LYS A 491 30.99 -6.50 -0.78
C LYS A 491 30.16 -7.12 0.36
N TRP A 492 30.03 -6.39 1.47
CA TRP A 492 29.42 -6.82 2.75
C TRP A 492 28.47 -8.02 2.65
N ALA A 493 28.88 -9.20 3.12
CA ALA A 493 28.02 -10.37 3.14
C ALA A 493 26.91 -10.19 4.19
N LEU A 494 25.69 -9.88 3.75
CA LEU A 494 24.47 -9.73 4.58
C LEU A 494 24.02 -11.05 5.26
N GLY A 495 24.88 -12.07 5.31
CA GLY A 495 24.63 -13.33 5.99
C GLY A 495 23.53 -14.19 5.36
N THR A 496 23.04 -15.12 6.17
CA THR A 496 21.96 -16.07 5.84
C THR A 496 20.72 -15.72 6.66
N ARG A 497 19.58 -15.51 6.00
CA ARG A 497 18.27 -15.45 6.66
C ARG A 497 17.66 -16.84 6.70
N ILE A 498 17.13 -17.23 7.86
CA ILE A 498 16.38 -18.47 8.03
C ILE A 498 14.92 -18.09 8.25
N LEU A 499 14.01 -18.59 7.40
CA LEU A 499 12.57 -18.40 7.56
C LEU A 499 11.88 -19.76 7.77
N PRO A 500 11.67 -20.20 9.02
CA PRO A 500 10.98 -21.45 9.29
C PRO A 500 9.50 -21.40 8.91
N VAL A 501 9.06 -22.45 8.23
CA VAL A 501 7.66 -22.72 7.89
C VAL A 501 7.19 -23.93 8.68
N TYR A 502 6.33 -23.72 9.67
CA TYR A 502 5.73 -24.77 10.48
C TYR A 502 4.42 -25.24 9.85
N VAL A 503 4.39 -26.49 9.38
CA VAL A 503 3.17 -27.12 8.88
C VAL A 503 2.63 -28.06 9.95
N PHE A 504 1.50 -27.71 10.56
CA PHE A 504 0.80 -28.55 11.52
C PHE A 504 -0.18 -29.47 10.78
N SER A 505 0.24 -30.71 10.56
CA SER A 505 -0.61 -31.76 9.98
C SER A 505 -1.41 -32.43 11.10
N LEU A 506 -2.64 -31.98 11.26
CA LEU A 506 -3.48 -32.34 12.40
C LEU A 506 -4.66 -33.20 11.94
N GLU A 507 -4.81 -34.35 12.59
CA GLU A 507 -6.00 -35.18 12.50
C GLU A 507 -7.00 -34.75 13.58
N GLU A 508 -8.17 -34.30 13.15
CA GLU A 508 -9.23 -33.76 14.02
C GLU A 508 -10.49 -34.64 13.99
N GLU A 509 -10.32 -35.96 13.89
CA GLU A 509 -11.40 -36.96 13.69
C GLU A 509 -12.57 -36.86 14.71
N TRP A 510 -12.37 -36.20 15.86
CA TRP A 510 -13.36 -36.01 16.94
C TRP A 510 -13.91 -34.59 17.06
N ARG A 511 -13.42 -33.62 16.27
CA ARG A 511 -13.88 -32.23 16.31
C ARG A 511 -14.74 -31.95 15.09
N GLU A 512 -15.92 -31.40 15.35
CA GLU A 512 -16.81 -30.96 14.28
C GLU A 512 -16.39 -29.60 13.68
N ASP A 513 -15.43 -28.91 14.30
CA ASP A 513 -14.95 -27.58 13.90
C ASP A 513 -13.50 -27.66 13.43
N VAL A 514 -13.23 -26.96 12.32
CA VAL A 514 -11.91 -26.90 11.69
C VAL A 514 -11.05 -25.86 12.39
N LEU A 515 -9.83 -26.22 12.79
CA LEU A 515 -8.86 -25.23 13.27
C LEU A 515 -8.37 -24.32 12.14
N LEU A 516 -8.47 -23.01 12.37
CA LEU A 516 -7.91 -21.95 11.53
C LEU A 516 -7.07 -20.99 12.39
N PHE A 517 -6.15 -20.26 11.77
CA PHE A 517 -5.47 -19.15 12.45
C PHE A 517 -6.38 -17.94 12.53
N ASP A 518 -6.46 -17.35 13.73
CA ASP A 518 -7.28 -16.17 14.04
C ASP A 518 -8.73 -16.30 13.56
N ASN A 519 -9.22 -17.55 13.48
CA ASN A 519 -10.54 -17.92 12.96
C ASN A 519 -10.80 -17.40 11.52
N TRP A 520 -9.75 -17.24 10.70
CA TRP A 520 -9.81 -16.60 9.38
C TRP A 520 -9.31 -17.49 8.25
N LEU A 521 -8.02 -17.89 8.31
CA LEU A 521 -7.31 -18.57 7.23
C LEU A 521 -6.49 -19.75 7.75
N PRO A 522 -6.15 -20.72 6.88
CA PRO A 522 -5.33 -21.87 7.26
C PRO A 522 -3.83 -21.56 7.35
N TYR A 523 -3.43 -20.29 7.27
CA TYR A 523 -2.06 -19.85 7.51
C TYR A 523 -2.02 -18.54 8.28
N ALA A 524 -0.89 -18.31 8.93
CA ALA A 524 -0.50 -17.02 9.45
C ALA A 524 0.99 -16.80 9.16
N ALA A 525 1.38 -15.54 9.03
CA ALA A 525 2.77 -15.17 8.78
C ALA A 525 3.18 -13.95 9.60
N SER A 526 4.42 -13.98 10.06
CA SER A 526 5.16 -12.84 10.57
C SER A 526 6.44 -12.70 9.76
N LYS A 527 7.25 -11.68 10.06
CA LYS A 527 8.56 -11.48 9.44
C LYS A 527 9.51 -12.67 9.66
N ASP A 528 9.40 -13.35 10.80
CA ASP A 528 10.38 -14.35 11.24
C ASP A 528 9.87 -15.79 11.14
N VAL A 529 8.56 -16.00 10.99
CA VAL A 529 7.97 -17.35 11.01
C VAL A 529 6.67 -17.41 10.22
N VAL A 530 6.44 -18.54 9.55
CA VAL A 530 5.19 -18.90 8.88
C VAL A 530 4.61 -20.13 9.54
N ALA A 531 3.30 -20.14 9.80
CA ALA A 531 2.58 -21.30 10.30
C ALA A 531 1.40 -21.64 9.39
N VAL A 532 1.21 -22.94 9.13
CA VAL A 532 0.20 -23.47 8.20
C VAL A 532 -0.48 -24.68 8.82
N ILE A 533 -1.79 -24.82 8.58
CA ILE A 533 -2.59 -25.97 9.00
C ILE A 533 -2.81 -26.89 7.79
N GLN A 534 -2.62 -28.18 8.01
CA GLN A 534 -3.02 -29.24 7.09
C GLN A 534 -3.91 -30.22 7.84
N SER A 535 -5.00 -30.67 7.22
CA SER A 535 -5.90 -31.67 7.82
C SER A 535 -6.57 -32.55 6.77
N GLY A 536 -7.26 -33.61 7.23
CA GLY A 536 -8.03 -34.51 6.38
C GLY A 536 -9.21 -33.86 5.64
N HIS A 537 -9.64 -32.66 6.03
CA HIS A 537 -10.86 -32.02 5.56
C HIS A 537 -10.70 -31.39 4.17
N SER A 538 -11.46 -31.89 3.18
CA SER A 538 -11.52 -31.32 1.82
C SER A 538 -12.41 -30.09 1.72
N ASP A 539 -13.40 -29.96 2.61
CA ASP A 539 -14.47 -28.95 2.52
C ASP A 539 -14.64 -28.23 3.86
N SER A 540 -13.58 -27.57 4.30
CA SER A 540 -13.57 -26.84 5.56
C SER A 540 -14.28 -25.49 5.39
N PRO A 541 -15.35 -25.19 6.14
CA PRO A 541 -16.01 -23.90 6.04
C PRO A 541 -15.10 -22.79 6.57
N VAL A 542 -14.90 -21.76 5.75
CA VAL A 542 -14.17 -20.55 6.12
C VAL A 542 -15.16 -19.38 6.27
N PRO A 543 -14.81 -18.30 7.00
CA PRO A 543 -15.74 -17.19 7.27
C PRO A 543 -15.93 -16.25 6.08
N PHE A 544 -16.26 -16.83 4.93
CA PHE A 544 -16.46 -16.13 3.67
C PHE A 544 -17.65 -16.71 2.94
N PHE A 545 -18.28 -15.90 2.11
CA PHE A 545 -19.43 -16.30 1.30
C PHE A 545 -19.22 -15.94 -0.16
N SER A 546 -19.92 -16.67 -1.03
CA SER A 546 -20.10 -16.34 -2.45
C SER A 546 -21.54 -16.66 -2.85
N GLY A 547 -22.25 -15.66 -3.35
CA GLY A 547 -23.69 -15.73 -3.58
C GLY A 547 -24.43 -16.04 -2.28
N SER A 548 -25.24 -17.11 -2.30
CA SER A 548 -26.00 -17.59 -1.15
C SER A 548 -25.30 -18.68 -0.33
N SER A 549 -24.05 -19.03 -0.67
CA SER A 549 -23.32 -20.16 -0.07
C SER A 549 -22.08 -19.68 0.67
N TYR A 550 -21.72 -20.41 1.74
CA TYR A 550 -20.40 -20.26 2.37
C TYR A 550 -19.32 -20.87 1.48
N ILE A 551 -18.13 -20.30 1.54
CA ILE A 551 -16.95 -20.86 0.88
C ILE A 551 -16.35 -21.95 1.75
N THR A 552 -15.96 -23.04 1.11
CA THR A 552 -15.14 -24.08 1.71
C THR A 552 -13.73 -24.03 1.13
N MET A 553 -12.75 -24.42 1.94
CA MET A 553 -11.37 -24.61 1.51
C MET A 553 -10.93 -26.05 1.80
N SER A 554 -10.13 -26.61 0.89
CA SER A 554 -9.42 -27.86 1.16
C SER A 554 -8.19 -27.59 2.00
N LEU A 555 -8.10 -28.26 3.14
CA LEU A 555 -6.93 -28.22 4.02
C LEU A 555 -5.98 -29.40 3.78
N GLN A 556 -6.27 -30.22 2.76
CA GLN A 556 -5.48 -31.40 2.45
C GLN A 556 -4.12 -31.00 1.86
N ASN A 557 -4.08 -29.99 0.99
CA ASN A 557 -2.87 -29.51 0.35
C ASN A 557 -2.48 -28.11 0.87
N PRO A 558 -1.43 -27.99 1.70
CA PRO A 558 -1.02 -26.71 2.28
C PRO A 558 -0.15 -25.84 1.36
N THR A 559 0.06 -26.22 0.08
CA THR A 559 0.99 -25.52 -0.84
C THR A 559 0.66 -24.03 -1.00
N SER A 560 -0.61 -23.70 -1.27
CA SER A 560 -1.01 -22.29 -1.45
C SER A 560 -0.81 -21.47 -0.16
N SER A 561 -1.18 -22.05 0.98
CA SER A 561 -1.03 -21.47 2.31
C SER A 561 0.44 -21.18 2.67
N ILE A 562 1.35 -22.10 2.31
CA ILE A 562 2.79 -21.90 2.48
C ILE A 562 3.28 -20.75 1.62
N LEU A 563 2.88 -20.72 0.34
CA LEU A 563 3.25 -19.63 -0.56
C LEU A 563 2.73 -18.30 -0.02
N ALA A 564 1.45 -18.17 0.31
CA ALA A 564 0.88 -16.95 0.87
C ALA A 564 1.69 -16.44 2.08
N GLY A 565 2.01 -17.32 3.03
CA GLY A 565 2.80 -16.96 4.21
C GLY A 565 4.25 -16.57 3.91
N VAL A 566 4.91 -17.29 2.99
CA VAL A 566 6.30 -16.96 2.59
C VAL A 566 6.35 -15.66 1.79
N GLY A 567 5.39 -15.42 0.89
CA GLY A 567 5.31 -14.17 0.12
C GLY A 567 5.13 -12.95 1.02
N ALA A 568 4.29 -13.09 2.05
CA ALA A 568 4.16 -12.13 3.14
C ALA A 568 5.51 -11.88 3.85
N ALA A 569 6.13 -12.91 4.40
CA ALA A 569 7.35 -12.80 5.21
C ALA A 569 8.61 -12.36 4.44
N VAL A 570 8.81 -12.87 3.22
CA VAL A 570 10.00 -12.59 2.39
C VAL A 570 9.83 -11.30 1.60
N GLY A 571 8.69 -11.12 0.95
CA GLY A 571 8.43 -9.99 0.05
C GLY A 571 7.71 -8.81 0.70
N GLY A 572 7.29 -8.92 1.96
CA GLY A 572 6.45 -7.90 2.60
C GLY A 572 5.12 -7.72 1.88
N LEU A 573 4.65 -8.74 1.16
CA LEU A 573 3.47 -8.66 0.32
C LEU A 573 2.20 -8.60 1.18
N MET A 574 1.40 -7.56 0.94
CA MET A 574 0.05 -7.50 1.49
C MET A 574 -0.91 -8.37 0.65
N PRO A 575 -1.88 -9.05 1.29
CA PRO A 575 -3.04 -9.58 0.59
C PRO A 575 -3.70 -8.47 -0.24
N MET A 576 -4.00 -8.76 -1.51
CA MET A 576 -4.50 -7.76 -2.47
C MET A 576 -5.90 -7.22 -2.10
N ASP A 577 -6.56 -7.81 -1.13
CA ASP A 577 -7.80 -7.33 -0.55
C ASP A 577 -7.60 -6.46 0.70
N GLN A 578 -6.38 -6.20 1.16
CA GLN A 578 -6.12 -5.49 2.42
C GLN A 578 -5.28 -4.23 2.23
N ARG A 579 -5.58 -3.20 3.04
CA ARG A 579 -4.76 -1.99 3.20
C ARG A 579 -4.91 -1.40 4.59
N PHE A 580 -4.01 -0.53 5.01
CA PHE A 580 -4.11 0.23 6.24
C PHE A 580 -4.93 1.51 6.06
N SER A 581 -5.95 1.68 6.90
CA SER A 581 -6.75 2.90 6.93
C SER A 581 -6.29 3.82 8.06
N SER A 582 -5.78 5.00 7.70
CA SER A 582 -5.40 6.02 8.69
C SER A 582 -6.59 6.58 9.46
N LEU A 583 -7.78 6.61 8.84
CA LEU A 583 -9.01 7.09 9.45
C LEU A 583 -9.51 6.12 10.53
N HIS A 584 -9.49 4.82 10.23
CA HIS A 584 -9.96 3.78 11.15
C HIS A 584 -8.85 3.19 12.04
N LYS A 585 -7.57 3.49 11.75
CA LYS A 585 -6.38 2.95 12.42
C LYS A 585 -6.36 1.42 12.49
N LYS A 586 -6.84 0.77 11.44
CA LYS A 586 -6.88 -0.70 11.27
C LYS A 586 -6.72 -1.06 9.80
N LEU A 587 -6.50 -2.35 9.54
CA LEU A 587 -6.62 -2.89 8.19
C LEU A 587 -8.08 -2.85 7.74
N GLU A 588 -8.29 -2.40 6.51
CA GLU A 588 -9.56 -2.42 5.77
C GLU A 588 -9.49 -3.44 4.65
N SER A 589 -10.57 -4.19 4.48
CA SER A 589 -10.71 -5.14 3.38
C SER A 589 -11.48 -4.55 2.19
N ASN A 590 -11.10 -4.93 0.98
CA ASN A 590 -11.85 -4.76 -0.25
C ASN A 590 -11.67 -6.02 -1.12
N TYR A 591 -12.67 -6.90 -1.10
CA TYR A 591 -12.56 -8.20 -1.76
C TYR A 591 -12.60 -8.12 -3.29
N LEU A 592 -12.86 -6.96 -3.90
CA LEU A 592 -12.89 -6.80 -5.35
C LEU A 592 -11.62 -7.33 -6.05
N TRP A 593 -10.47 -7.29 -5.36
CA TRP A 593 -9.17 -7.73 -5.88
C TRP A 593 -8.68 -9.06 -5.31
N SER A 594 -9.58 -9.85 -4.71
CA SER A 594 -9.27 -11.11 -4.03
C SER A 594 -9.23 -12.34 -4.96
N HIS A 595 -9.65 -12.19 -6.22
CA HIS A 595 -9.65 -13.27 -7.21
C HIS A 595 -8.47 -13.16 -8.18
N GLY A 596 -8.05 -14.30 -8.72
CA GLY A 596 -7.05 -14.37 -9.78
C GLY A 596 -5.76 -15.04 -9.37
N PHE A 597 -4.66 -14.60 -9.98
CA PHE A 597 -3.34 -15.19 -9.81
C PHE A 597 -2.61 -14.66 -8.56
N THR A 598 -3.11 -15.06 -7.40
CA THR A 598 -2.55 -14.76 -6.08
C THR A 598 -2.71 -15.97 -5.13
N PRO A 599 -1.75 -16.27 -4.24
CA PRO A 599 -1.94 -17.31 -3.23
C PRO A 599 -2.76 -16.84 -2.01
N PHE A 600 -3.10 -15.54 -1.94
CA PHE A 600 -3.76 -14.94 -0.78
C PHE A 600 -5.27 -15.18 -0.75
N GLY A 601 -5.78 -15.59 0.41
CA GLY A 601 -7.21 -15.68 0.69
C GLY A 601 -7.92 -16.88 0.04
N PRO A 602 -9.23 -17.04 0.32
CA PRO A 602 -10.01 -18.21 -0.10
C PRO A 602 -10.63 -18.06 -1.49
N PHE A 603 -10.63 -16.85 -2.04
CA PHE A 603 -11.22 -16.51 -3.33
C PHE A 603 -10.25 -16.77 -4.49
N ALA A 604 -8.96 -16.78 -4.18
CA ALA A 604 -7.92 -17.06 -5.15
C ALA A 604 -7.72 -18.57 -5.29
N ASN A 605 -7.44 -19.01 -6.51
CA ASN A 605 -7.25 -20.43 -6.82
C ASN A 605 -5.92 -20.70 -7.51
N SER A 606 -4.93 -19.80 -7.36
CA SER A 606 -3.58 -20.03 -7.88
C SER A 606 -2.64 -20.45 -6.77
N THR A 607 -1.71 -21.33 -7.13
CA THR A 607 -0.60 -21.78 -6.30
C THR A 607 0.70 -21.12 -6.76
N GLY A 608 0.63 -19.84 -7.13
CA GLY A 608 1.77 -19.08 -7.66
C GLY A 608 1.50 -17.58 -7.73
N TYR A 609 2.57 -16.82 -7.93
CA TYR A 609 2.55 -15.36 -7.89
C TYR A 609 2.39 -14.72 -9.27
N GLY A 610 1.52 -13.72 -9.36
CA GLY A 610 1.43 -12.86 -10.54
C GLY A 610 2.67 -11.98 -10.66
N LYS A 611 2.97 -11.50 -11.88
CA LYS A 611 4.10 -10.58 -12.11
C LYS A 611 4.02 -9.31 -11.26
N ILE A 612 2.81 -8.81 -10.99
CA ILE A 612 2.57 -7.67 -10.10
C ILE A 612 3.13 -7.94 -8.69
N ALA A 613 2.83 -9.10 -8.11
CA ALA A 613 3.32 -9.46 -6.77
C ALA A 613 4.86 -9.66 -6.74
N ILE A 614 5.44 -10.19 -7.81
CA ILE A 614 6.89 -10.33 -7.95
C ILE A 614 7.56 -8.95 -8.02
N ASP A 615 7.02 -8.04 -8.82
CA ASP A 615 7.53 -6.66 -8.95
C ASP A 615 7.40 -5.90 -7.61
N HIS A 616 6.35 -6.16 -6.83
CA HIS A 616 6.20 -5.60 -5.48
C HIS A 616 7.19 -6.14 -4.47
N THR A 617 7.50 -7.44 -4.51
CA THR A 617 8.50 -8.03 -3.63
C THR A 617 9.85 -7.35 -3.81
N LEU A 618 10.23 -7.17 -5.07
CA LEU A 618 11.39 -6.41 -5.48
C LEU A 618 11.33 -4.97 -4.93
N THR A 619 10.26 -4.24 -5.24
CA THR A 619 10.07 -2.84 -4.83
C THR A 619 10.13 -2.66 -3.32
N ASN A 620 9.39 -3.47 -2.56
CA ASN A 620 9.34 -3.47 -1.11
C ASN A 620 10.73 -3.67 -0.50
N ASN A 621 11.54 -4.56 -1.08
CA ASN A 621 12.91 -4.77 -0.61
C ASN A 621 13.76 -3.50 -0.73
N TYR A 622 13.76 -2.81 -1.88
CA TYR A 622 14.56 -1.59 -2.03
C TYR A 622 14.03 -0.45 -1.14
N VAL A 623 12.70 -0.25 -1.12
CA VAL A 623 12.04 0.78 -0.30
C VAL A 623 12.37 0.57 1.17
N SER A 624 12.28 -0.68 1.64
CA SER A 624 12.59 -1.03 3.01
C SER A 624 14.07 -0.81 3.34
N ARG A 625 15.01 -1.15 2.45
CA ARG A 625 16.45 -0.86 2.65
C ARG A 625 16.73 0.62 2.79
N ILE A 626 16.17 1.42 1.89
CA ILE A 626 16.34 2.88 1.91
C ILE A 626 15.70 3.46 3.17
N GLY A 627 14.50 3.01 3.54
CA GLY A 627 13.86 3.45 4.78
C GLY A 627 14.65 3.10 6.03
N ALA A 628 15.13 1.86 6.11
CA ALA A 628 15.99 1.38 7.18
C ALA A 628 17.33 2.14 7.24
N ALA A 629 17.87 2.56 6.10
CA ALA A 629 19.07 3.40 6.01
C ALA A 629 18.80 4.82 6.51
N VAL A 630 17.72 5.46 6.06
CA VAL A 630 17.30 6.80 6.50
C VAL A 630 17.05 6.80 8.01
N LYS A 631 16.38 5.78 8.55
CA LYS A 631 16.14 5.62 9.99
C LYS A 631 17.45 5.54 10.78
N ARG A 632 18.42 4.76 10.33
CA ARG A 632 19.77 4.67 10.94
C ARG A 632 20.50 6.01 10.91
N VAL A 633 20.45 6.73 9.78
CA VAL A 633 21.05 8.06 9.69
C VAL A 633 20.37 9.03 10.65
N ASN A 634 19.04 9.10 10.65
CA ASN A 634 18.28 9.98 11.54
C ASN A 634 18.54 9.68 13.02
N ASP A 635 18.61 8.40 13.41
CA ASP A 635 18.97 8.01 14.78
C ASP A 635 20.37 8.49 15.18
N ALA A 636 21.36 8.32 14.28
CA ALA A 636 22.70 8.84 14.50
C ALA A 636 22.73 10.38 14.63
N LEU A 637 21.98 11.09 13.78
CA LEU A 637 21.89 12.57 13.82
C LEU A 637 21.19 13.07 15.09
N LEU A 638 20.13 12.40 15.53
CA LEU A 638 19.48 12.69 16.81
C LEU A 638 20.44 12.48 17.98
N ARG A 639 21.24 11.42 17.94
CA ARG A 639 22.25 11.15 18.96
C ARG A 639 23.37 12.19 18.96
N MET A 640 23.78 12.64 17.78
CA MET A 640 24.72 13.73 17.55
C MET A 640 24.20 15.06 18.13
N ASP A 641 22.92 15.36 17.94
CA ASP A 641 22.29 16.55 18.51
C ASP A 641 22.18 16.48 20.03
N ASP A 642 21.79 15.33 20.60
CA ASP A 642 21.75 15.13 22.06
C ASP A 642 23.16 15.26 22.69
N PHE A 643 24.20 14.78 21.99
CA PHE A 643 25.59 14.98 22.40
C PHE A 643 25.96 16.47 22.38
N ALA A 644 25.58 17.20 21.33
CA ALA A 644 25.87 18.63 21.21
C ALA A 644 25.16 19.46 22.30
N ASP A 645 23.89 19.16 22.57
CA ASP A 645 23.11 19.79 23.65
C ASP A 645 23.78 19.60 25.02
N LYS A 646 24.32 18.39 25.27
CA LYS A 646 24.94 18.03 26.56
C LYS A 646 26.35 18.60 26.75
N LEU A 647 27.22 18.45 25.74
CA LEU A 647 28.66 18.63 25.90
C LEU A 647 29.24 19.82 25.12
N LEU A 648 28.59 20.26 24.05
CA LEU A 648 29.06 21.39 23.23
C LEU A 648 28.37 22.70 23.61
N PHE A 649 27.18 22.63 24.24
CA PHE A 649 26.30 23.73 24.64
C PHE A 649 26.34 24.89 23.64
N ASP A 650 25.47 24.86 22.65
CA ASP A 650 25.34 25.98 21.72
C ASP A 650 24.34 27.01 22.27
N PRO A 651 24.76 28.16 22.84
CA PRO A 651 23.83 29.24 23.16
C PRO A 651 23.28 29.93 21.89
N LEU A 652 23.69 29.53 20.68
CA LEU A 652 23.36 30.17 19.40
C LEU A 652 22.17 29.55 18.66
N GLY A 653 21.14 29.14 19.39
CA GLY A 653 19.80 29.07 18.82
C GLY A 653 19.32 30.41 18.23
N ASP A 654 19.95 31.54 18.59
CA ASP A 654 19.58 32.88 18.10
C ASP A 654 20.66 33.49 17.19
N GLY A 655 20.48 33.34 15.88
CA GLY A 655 21.15 34.18 14.89
C GLY A 655 21.31 33.66 13.46
N VAL A 656 20.65 32.58 13.05
CA VAL A 656 20.63 32.23 11.62
C VAL A 656 19.60 33.09 10.91
N GLU A 657 20.03 34.28 10.47
CA GLU A 657 19.43 34.86 9.28
C GLU A 657 19.41 33.78 8.19
N ALA A 658 18.27 33.61 7.53
CA ALA A 658 17.87 32.51 6.66
C ALA A 658 18.72 32.27 5.39
N LYS A 659 20.01 32.61 5.39
CA LYS A 659 20.96 32.40 4.30
C LYS A 659 22.13 31.51 4.75
N ARG A 660 21.94 30.20 4.53
CA ARG A 660 22.84 29.03 4.63
C ARG A 660 22.67 28.15 5.89
N ARG A 661 22.18 26.92 5.63
CA ARG A 661 22.17 25.73 6.49
C ARG A 661 23.61 25.40 6.92
N MET A 662 24.08 25.87 8.07
CA MET A 662 25.37 25.46 8.63
C MET A 662 25.11 24.73 9.95
N THR A 663 25.43 23.44 9.99
CA THR A 663 25.33 22.60 11.20
C THR A 663 26.39 22.96 12.23
N TRP A 664 26.24 22.48 13.47
CA TRP A 664 27.33 22.53 14.45
C TRP A 664 28.57 21.75 13.96
N LEU A 665 28.36 20.68 13.19
CA LEU A 665 29.43 19.89 12.58
C LEU A 665 30.23 20.72 11.55
N ASP A 666 29.53 21.46 10.68
CA ASP A 666 30.15 22.39 9.72
C ASP A 666 30.93 23.51 10.41
N ARG A 667 30.42 23.97 11.58
CA ARG A 667 31.08 24.98 12.40
C ARG A 667 32.33 24.42 13.09
N LEU A 668 32.27 23.23 13.69
CA LEU A 668 33.45 22.61 14.32
C LEU A 668 34.54 22.29 13.30
N GLN A 669 34.17 21.81 12.12
CA GLN A 669 35.15 21.58 11.04
C GLN A 669 35.88 22.85 10.62
N ARG A 670 35.22 24.02 10.67
CA ARG A 670 35.86 25.33 10.42
C ARG A 670 36.62 25.87 11.63
N LYS A 671 36.07 25.75 12.84
CA LYS A 671 36.59 26.38 14.06
C LYS A 671 37.81 25.68 14.65
N GLN A 672 37.92 24.36 14.46
CA GLN A 672 39.06 23.58 14.98
C GLN A 672 40.34 23.76 14.16
N GLN A 673 40.30 24.55 13.07
CA GLN A 673 41.49 25.13 12.44
C GLN A 673 42.10 26.30 13.25
N GLU A 674 41.36 26.82 14.25
CA GLU A 674 41.76 27.92 15.14
C GLU A 674 41.69 27.41 16.61
N GLU A 675 42.78 26.75 17.03
CA GLU A 675 43.15 26.27 18.38
C GLU A 675 42.09 26.22 19.52
N GLY A 676 41.75 25.00 19.95
CA GLY A 676 41.06 24.71 21.22
C GLY A 676 40.83 23.21 21.49
N GLU A 677 40.83 22.78 22.75
CA GLU A 677 40.47 21.41 23.19
C GLU A 677 38.96 21.21 23.07
N LEU A 678 38.52 20.57 21.99
CA LEU A 678 37.13 20.18 21.76
C LEU A 678 36.88 18.74 22.22
N PRO A 679 35.64 18.39 22.60
CA PRO A 679 35.30 17.04 23.06
C PRO A 679 35.41 15.95 21.99
N LEU A 680 35.52 16.33 20.71
CA LEU A 680 35.75 15.42 19.60
C LEU A 680 37.06 15.78 18.88
N SER A 681 37.80 14.76 18.43
CA SER A 681 38.99 14.94 17.60
C SER A 681 38.63 15.44 16.20
N TYR A 682 39.52 16.22 15.59
CA TYR A 682 39.32 16.74 14.23
C TYR A 682 39.09 15.62 13.20
N GLU A 683 39.81 14.50 13.33
CA GLU A 683 39.64 13.34 12.44
C GLU A 683 38.22 12.77 12.54
N THR A 684 37.67 12.68 13.75
CA THR A 684 36.30 12.19 13.98
C THR A 684 35.27 13.16 13.39
N VAL A 685 35.41 14.46 13.65
CA VAL A 685 34.51 15.50 13.11
C VAL A 685 34.55 15.52 11.57
N SER A 686 35.75 15.49 10.99
CA SER A 686 35.94 15.48 9.54
C SER A 686 35.35 14.22 8.89
N LYS A 687 35.52 13.07 9.54
CA LYS A 687 34.96 11.80 9.05
C LYS A 687 33.44 11.80 9.10
N LEU A 688 32.83 12.19 10.23
CA LEU A 688 31.38 12.29 10.35
C LEU A 688 30.77 13.23 9.30
N HIS A 689 31.40 14.39 9.06
CA HIS A 689 30.92 15.32 8.05
C HIS A 689 31.01 14.76 6.63
N LYS A 690 32.13 14.11 6.28
CA LYS A 690 32.30 13.45 4.97
C LYS A 690 31.29 12.32 4.78
N ASP A 691 31.05 11.51 5.81
CA ASP A 691 30.12 10.39 5.76
C ASP A 691 28.68 10.87 5.53
N VAL A 692 28.27 11.95 6.22
CA VAL A 692 26.94 12.59 6.04
C VAL A 692 26.76 13.10 4.61
N LEU A 693 27.74 13.84 4.06
CA LEU A 693 27.68 14.36 2.69
C LEU A 693 27.66 13.23 1.65
N ALA A 694 28.44 12.18 1.86
CA ALA A 694 28.47 11.02 0.97
C ALA A 694 27.12 10.29 0.98
N LEU A 695 26.48 10.14 2.15
CA LEU A 695 25.15 9.54 2.27
C LEU A 695 24.08 10.37 1.56
N GLU A 696 24.14 11.69 1.66
CA GLU A 696 23.21 12.60 0.96
C GLU A 696 23.33 12.44 -0.57
N ASP A 697 24.55 12.46 -1.11
CA ASP A 697 24.80 12.25 -2.54
C ASP A 697 24.34 10.87 -3.03
N MET A 698 24.62 9.81 -2.27
CA MET A 698 24.19 8.46 -2.64
C MET A 698 22.68 8.27 -2.58
N LEU A 699 22.00 8.81 -1.57
CA LEU A 699 20.55 8.74 -1.47
C LEU A 699 19.89 9.55 -2.60
N SER A 700 20.44 10.70 -2.97
CA SER A 700 19.98 11.46 -4.14
C SER A 700 20.13 10.67 -5.44
N LYS A 701 21.26 10.01 -5.65
CA LYS A 701 21.46 9.08 -6.79
C LYS A 701 20.54 7.88 -6.71
N GLY A 702 20.25 7.39 -5.49
CA GLY A 702 19.30 6.33 -5.21
C GLY A 702 17.91 6.66 -5.74
N ALA A 703 17.42 7.85 -5.39
CA ALA A 703 16.15 8.36 -5.87
C ALA A 703 16.11 8.46 -7.41
N GLU A 704 17.20 8.93 -8.05
CA GLU A 704 17.30 9.02 -9.51
C GLU A 704 17.23 7.63 -10.19
N GLU A 705 17.96 6.63 -9.68
CA GLU A 705 17.94 5.27 -10.25
C GLU A 705 16.60 4.55 -10.03
N MET A 706 15.95 4.79 -8.88
CA MET A 706 14.59 4.33 -8.62
C MET A 706 13.60 4.95 -9.61
N TYR A 707 13.75 6.24 -9.90
CA TYR A 707 12.94 6.94 -10.88
C TYR A 707 13.12 6.36 -12.30
N ASN A 708 14.34 5.94 -12.65
CA ASN A 708 14.65 5.25 -13.92
C ASN A 708 14.20 3.78 -13.96
N LEU A 709 13.60 3.27 -12.87
CA LEU A 709 13.07 1.91 -12.71
C LEU A 709 14.08 0.79 -12.99
N ASP A 710 15.40 1.02 -12.93
CA ASP A 710 16.41 -0.03 -13.15
C ASP A 710 16.53 -0.90 -11.90
N ALA A 711 15.82 -2.01 -11.88
CA ALA A 711 15.78 -2.94 -10.75
C ALA A 711 17.17 -3.44 -10.32
N LYS A 712 18.10 -3.65 -11.26
CA LYS A 712 19.44 -4.17 -10.93
C LYS A 712 20.28 -3.07 -10.29
N ARG A 713 20.33 -1.89 -10.89
CA ARG A 713 21.07 -0.75 -10.32
C ARG A 713 20.47 -0.30 -9.00
N THR A 714 19.15 -0.26 -8.91
CA THR A 714 18.41 0.07 -7.69
C THR A 714 18.75 -0.92 -6.57
N HIS A 715 18.79 -2.22 -6.88
CA HIS A 715 19.22 -3.23 -5.92
C HIS A 715 20.65 -2.96 -5.42
N ASP A 716 21.63 -2.89 -6.32
CA ASP A 716 23.05 -2.70 -5.98
C ASP A 716 23.27 -1.41 -5.16
N LEU A 717 22.57 -0.34 -5.53
CA LEU A 717 22.67 0.96 -4.88
C LEU A 717 21.97 0.99 -3.52
N SER A 718 20.79 0.39 -3.39
CA SER A 718 20.07 0.29 -2.12
C SER A 718 20.88 -0.48 -1.06
N ASP A 719 21.61 -1.52 -1.49
CA ASP A 719 22.51 -2.29 -0.64
C ASP A 719 23.72 -1.45 -0.21
N ASP A 720 24.37 -0.75 -1.15
CA ASP A 720 25.52 0.12 -0.86
C ASP A 720 25.12 1.28 0.09
N ILE A 721 23.92 1.87 -0.09
CA ILE A 721 23.36 2.91 0.78
C ILE A 721 23.14 2.36 2.19
N PHE A 722 22.47 1.21 2.32
CA PHE A 722 22.17 0.61 3.60
C PHE A 722 23.44 0.22 4.37
N ALA A 723 24.42 -0.37 3.69
CA ALA A 723 25.69 -0.74 4.28
C ALA A 723 26.45 0.48 4.82
N ARG A 724 26.51 1.57 4.04
CA ARG A 724 27.18 2.81 4.46
C ARG A 724 26.43 3.54 5.56
N ALA A 725 25.11 3.58 5.52
CA ALA A 725 24.28 4.15 6.59
C ALA A 725 24.50 3.40 7.91
N SER A 726 24.55 2.07 7.85
CA SER A 726 24.83 1.22 9.01
C SER A 726 26.25 1.45 9.55
N ALA A 727 27.25 1.55 8.67
CA ALA A 727 28.63 1.84 9.07
C ALA A 727 28.77 3.24 9.70
N PHE A 728 28.12 4.25 9.13
CA PHE A 728 28.06 5.60 9.67
C PHE A 728 27.41 5.61 11.05
N HIS A 729 26.24 4.99 11.21
CA HIS A 729 25.55 4.87 12.49
C HIS A 729 26.45 4.23 13.55
N ALA A 730 27.02 3.06 13.26
CA ALA A 730 27.93 2.37 14.18
C ALA A 730 29.16 3.21 14.54
N HIS A 731 29.72 3.95 13.58
CA HIS A 731 30.86 4.84 13.81
C HIS A 731 30.48 6.05 14.67
N ALA A 732 29.34 6.71 14.39
CA ALA A 732 28.84 7.85 15.13
C ALA A 732 28.55 7.47 16.58
N ILE A 733 27.75 6.41 16.82
CA ILE A 733 27.41 5.95 18.17
C ILE A 733 28.67 5.61 18.97
N ARG A 734 29.62 4.87 18.37
CA ARG A 734 30.88 4.49 19.03
C ARG A 734 31.72 5.71 19.41
N SER A 735 31.89 6.65 18.47
CA SER A 735 32.72 7.84 18.66
C SER A 735 32.12 8.78 19.72
N LEU A 736 30.81 9.02 19.67
CA LEU A 736 30.12 9.88 20.64
C LEU A 736 30.12 9.26 22.04
N THR A 737 29.88 7.96 22.16
CA THR A 737 29.90 7.25 23.45
C THR A 737 31.32 7.23 24.05
N ALA A 738 32.35 7.05 23.21
CA ALA A 738 33.74 7.13 23.67
C ALA A 738 34.10 8.53 24.16
N ALA A 739 33.64 9.57 23.46
CA ALA A 739 33.83 10.94 23.88
C ALA A 739 33.10 11.23 25.21
N GLU A 740 31.84 10.86 25.36
CA GLU A 740 31.11 11.05 26.62
C GLU A 740 31.82 10.40 27.81
N ARG A 741 32.25 9.14 27.67
CA ARG A 741 33.02 8.44 28.72
C ARG A 741 34.32 9.15 29.09
N ALA A 742 34.96 9.82 28.14
CA ALA A 742 36.17 10.58 28.41
C ALA A 742 35.89 11.85 29.25
N TYR A 743 34.67 12.39 29.20
CA TYR A 743 34.25 13.60 29.92
C TYR A 743 33.38 13.33 31.15
N ASP A 744 32.99 12.08 31.45
CA ASP A 744 32.19 11.71 32.63
C ASP A 744 32.80 12.16 33.97
N CYS A 745 34.12 12.32 34.05
CA CYS A 745 34.82 12.76 35.27
C CYS A 745 34.93 14.29 35.41
N CYS A 746 34.54 15.06 34.40
CA CYS A 746 34.79 16.49 34.29
C CYS A 746 33.48 17.31 34.44
N SER A 747 33.51 18.39 35.23
CA SER A 747 32.41 19.36 35.24
C SER A 747 32.61 20.40 34.14
N LEU A 748 31.80 20.35 33.08
CA LEU A 748 31.86 21.33 31.99
C LEU A 748 31.35 22.70 32.47
N LYS A 749 32.21 23.72 32.36
CA LYS A 749 31.84 25.13 32.54
C LYS A 749 31.84 25.79 31.18
N HIS A 750 30.67 26.26 30.76
CA HIS A 750 30.51 26.99 29.50
C HIS A 750 30.82 28.46 29.74
N ASP A 751 31.92 28.95 29.17
CA ASP A 751 32.21 30.38 29.14
C ASP A 751 31.24 31.07 28.19
N ILE A 752 30.19 31.67 28.74
CA ILE A 752 29.25 32.49 28.00
C ILE A 752 30.02 33.75 27.58
N VAL A 753 30.48 33.83 26.33
CA VAL A 753 31.03 35.08 25.79
C VAL A 753 29.87 36.08 25.76
N PRO A 754 29.88 37.14 26.59
CA PRO A 754 28.81 38.12 26.55
C PRO A 754 28.87 38.82 25.19
N ARG A 755 27.91 38.51 24.29
CA ARG A 755 27.66 39.37 23.12
C ARG A 755 27.51 40.78 23.65
N VAL A 756 28.29 41.72 23.11
CA VAL A 756 28.19 43.14 23.41
C VAL A 756 26.71 43.53 23.26
N ARG A 757 25.99 43.59 24.38
CA ARG A 757 24.66 44.17 24.45
C ARG A 757 24.90 45.61 24.06
N TRP A 758 24.51 45.98 22.84
CA TRP A 758 24.32 47.38 22.50
C TRP A 758 23.62 48.03 23.68
N ASN A 759 24.32 48.95 24.33
CA ASN A 759 23.94 49.51 25.63
C ASN A 759 22.44 49.84 25.59
N PRO A 760 21.59 49.37 26.52
CA PRO A 760 20.15 49.66 26.49
C PRO A 760 19.85 51.15 26.30
N LEU A 761 20.75 52.02 26.74
CA LEU A 761 20.74 53.45 26.46
C LEU A 761 20.79 53.81 24.97
N LEU A 762 21.60 53.12 24.16
CA LEU A 762 21.72 53.38 22.73
C LEU A 762 20.47 52.92 21.97
N ARG A 763 19.86 51.80 22.36
CA ARG A 763 18.56 51.35 21.83
C ARG A 763 17.42 52.29 22.22
N ALA A 764 17.41 52.77 23.47
CA ALA A 764 16.46 53.78 23.92
C ALA A 764 16.64 55.11 23.16
N PHE A 765 17.88 55.51 22.87
CA PHE A 765 18.17 56.70 22.06
C PHE A 765 17.70 56.55 20.61
N LEU A 766 17.95 55.40 19.98
CA LEU A 766 17.51 55.12 18.60
C LEU A 766 15.99 55.03 18.51
N LEU A 767 15.32 54.36 19.44
CA LEU A 767 13.86 54.30 19.49
C LEU A 767 13.25 55.66 19.82
N GLY A 768 13.86 56.43 20.72
CA GLY A 768 13.48 57.81 21.01
C GLY A 768 13.63 58.71 19.79
N PHE A 769 14.73 58.58 19.05
CA PHE A 769 14.96 59.33 17.81
C PHE A 769 13.93 58.98 16.74
N ILE A 770 13.65 57.68 16.54
CA ILE A 770 12.61 57.22 15.60
C ILE A 770 11.23 57.75 16.02
N ALA A 771 10.90 57.72 17.31
CA ALA A 771 9.64 58.27 17.82
C ALA A 771 9.53 59.78 17.58
N VAL A 772 10.60 60.54 17.83
CA VAL A 772 10.64 61.98 17.54
C VAL A 772 10.51 62.25 16.04
N CYS A 773 11.21 61.50 15.19
CA CYS A 773 11.06 61.61 13.74
C CYS A 773 9.64 61.28 13.28
N LEU A 774 8.98 60.28 13.88
CA LEU A 774 7.58 59.94 13.60
C LEU A 774 6.61 61.04 14.07
N VAL A 775 6.84 61.63 15.25
CA VAL A 775 6.03 62.77 15.73
C VAL A 775 6.21 63.98 14.83
N ILE A 776 7.45 64.27 14.40
CA ILE A 776 7.73 65.35 13.45
C ILE A 776 7.05 65.05 12.11
N LEU A 777 7.14 63.82 11.59
CA LEU A 777 6.50 63.40 10.35
C LEU A 777 4.97 63.54 10.45
N VAL A 778 4.36 63.14 11.56
CA VAL A 778 2.92 63.28 11.80
C VAL A 778 2.52 64.75 11.93
N ALA A 779 3.32 65.59 12.59
CA ALA A 779 3.08 67.03 12.67
C ALA A 779 3.25 67.74 11.31
N PHE A 780 4.17 67.26 10.47
CA PHE A 780 4.38 67.77 9.11
C PHE A 780 3.26 67.34 8.16
N LEU A 781 2.74 66.11 8.33
CA LEU A 781 1.61 65.58 7.56
C LEU A 781 0.24 66.08 8.07
N ASN A 782 0.15 66.61 9.30
CA ASN A 782 -1.04 67.25 9.86
C ASN A 782 -0.69 68.66 10.38
N PRO A 783 -0.50 69.66 9.50
CA PRO A 783 -0.26 71.03 9.93
C PRO A 783 -1.48 71.56 10.73
N PRO A 784 -1.27 72.29 11.83
CA PRO A 784 -2.35 72.77 12.68
C PRO A 784 -3.28 73.70 11.88
N GLN A 785 -4.54 73.27 11.72
CA GLN A 785 -5.59 74.11 11.15
C GLN A 785 -5.77 75.35 12.03
N ARG A 786 -5.35 76.51 11.54
CA ARG A 786 -5.65 77.83 12.14
C ARG A 786 -7.17 77.97 12.25
N ARG A 787 -7.74 77.75 13.44
CA ARG A 787 -9.12 78.13 13.76
C ARG A 787 -9.21 79.66 13.68
N ARG A 788 -9.79 80.18 12.59
CA ARG A 788 -10.25 81.58 12.53
C ARG A 788 -11.36 81.75 13.56
N VAL A 789 -11.04 82.37 14.68
CA VAL A 789 -12.02 82.95 15.60
C VAL A 789 -12.67 84.12 14.89
N LYS A 790 -13.94 84.01 14.49
CA LYS A 790 -14.75 85.19 14.14
C LYS A 790 -15.25 85.81 15.45
N PRO A 791 -15.09 87.12 15.66
CA PRO A 791 -15.50 87.79 16.89
C PRO A 791 -17.03 87.85 17.00
N VAL A 792 -17.54 87.57 18.20
CA VAL A 792 -18.91 87.88 18.61
C VAL A 792 -18.94 89.33 19.09
N VAL A 793 -19.60 90.24 18.38
CA VAL A 793 -20.35 91.39 18.98
C VAL A 793 -21.44 91.86 17.99
N ARG A 794 -22.70 91.85 18.49
CA ARG A 794 -23.95 92.46 18.00
C ARG A 794 -24.40 92.24 16.56
#